data_AF-A0A1P8WDB3-F1
#
_entry.id   AF-A0A1P8WDB3-F1
#
_cell.length_a   1.000
_cell.length_b   1.000
_cell.length_c   1.000
_cell.angle_alpha   90.00
_cell.angle_beta   90.00
_cell.angle_gamma   90.00
#
_symmetry.space_group_name_H-M   'P 1'
#
loop_
_entity.id
_entity.type
_entity.pdbx_description
1 polymer ?
#
loop_
_entity_poly.entity_id
_entity_poly.type
_entity_poly.pdbx_seq_one_letter_code
_entity_poly.pdbx_strand_id
1 'polypeptide(L)'
;MRFTTSLLLASTITSAAFGQEIYLNQGWNDDEREEFYFTPQGSQLIPYRWFLALEQPTSKNLFRSDANMRRYGILPAKPSPRNPDGLPIGFVRDGVDKSESGNAAVAAAKRQVQRRSLRFDIKQSYLGKESTEKLYPREQEAWFGLTCAACHTHEIDYGGKTVRIDGGSTQADLESFLRDLGLALEATHTQPEKLERFATAIGRSSANRQSLGDEVKQIADAVNRLVERNKVAHPYGYGRLDAFGAILNAVCETALDDPRNRRPANAPVSYPSLWNTPHMSQVQWAATADRPEKRNVGEVLGVFGWFSLEPGPKLFDSTVRLGNLLRLEHGLLGHLTAPDWPEEVLGKLDQAKVRRGEKLFRQNCQSCHPVRGADGEFALNDAKRIQVTSNTLEEVGTDAQFLKNLSPADHVFTGILKDELNGTEKVPRLLVLATVVRGIMAKRASAEGIDLTETDPGPQPPPHPRGMGSGYISRPLEGIWANPPYFHNGSVPSLYETLLPAAERSLSFSVGARKFDPVNVGFAIDAEGAGRFEVNDDDGTPIIGNSNVGHEGHGSSPAEGFTQTFEDGKWRDFTDDERYALVEYMKSLSSRPRTPGDSESLEAVPGGEAEMIASLVDLMTDRMQKQYSGAKRMLRGVHPKDHGCVTATFEVLPDLRPDYRVGVFQPGETYDAFIRFSNAATQVGPDSNRDPSGRAGHGSRGMAVKLLGVEGESLLPLHGALTQDFLMVNQPAFAFATVHDYELFNQTEGDGLPKFLAWKAAMEASGSPGAAQRALRTLQIVGRVTASAVDGDKGAFEQPPASPVDNTYHGAAVFQFGDGRVMKYRARPVNRSMEAPNVDDPNYLRTTLIKRLASESVEFEFAVQVRTADQLDIATDVENASTEWDDPFVPVARIIIGPQEFDSPEQRVKCERLFFTPWHGITDHRPLGGINRARKAVYLKSVELRSLPKEPSGL
;
A
#
# COMPACT_ATOMS: atom_id res chain seq x y z
N MET A 1 -8.30 56.44 23.07
CA MET A 1 -9.08 56.28 24.32
C MET A 1 -10.48 55.77 23.98
N ARG A 2 -10.67 54.45 23.96
CA ARG A 2 -11.94 53.74 24.21
C ARG A 2 -11.51 52.35 24.70
N PHE A 3 -11.55 52.19 26.01
CA PHE A 3 -11.35 50.91 26.70
C PHE A 3 -12.65 50.12 26.58
N THR A 4 -12.60 48.92 26.02
CA THR A 4 -13.62 47.90 26.23
C THR A 4 -12.94 46.65 26.77
N THR A 5 -13.27 46.40 28.03
CA THR A 5 -12.79 45.38 28.94
C THR A 5 -13.32 44.02 28.50
N SER A 6 -12.51 43.18 27.85
CA SER A 6 -12.81 41.76 27.72
C SER A 6 -12.33 41.04 28.98
N LEU A 7 -13.29 40.54 29.75
CA LEU A 7 -13.06 39.75 30.95
C LEU A 7 -12.16 38.55 30.65
N LEU A 8 -11.09 38.43 31.45
CA LEU A 8 -10.35 37.20 31.67
C LEU A 8 -11.29 36.13 32.25
N LEU A 9 -11.81 35.25 31.41
CA LEU A 9 -12.17 33.90 31.85
C LEU A 9 -10.87 33.09 31.92
N ALA A 10 -10.27 33.11 33.11
CA ALA A 10 -9.28 32.11 33.50
C ALA A 10 -10.01 30.78 33.66
N SER A 11 -10.16 30.03 32.57
CA SER A 11 -10.55 28.62 32.62
C SER A 11 -9.43 27.89 33.35
N THR A 12 -9.65 27.56 34.62
CA THR A 12 -8.86 26.57 35.33
C THR A 12 -9.03 25.23 34.61
N ILE A 13 -8.16 24.94 33.64
CA ILE A 13 -7.98 23.59 33.11
C ILE A 13 -7.29 22.82 34.23
N THR A 14 -8.09 22.30 35.16
CA THR A 14 -7.74 21.13 35.96
C THR A 14 -7.27 20.05 34.99
N SER A 15 -6.13 19.41 35.29
CA SER A 15 -5.51 18.38 34.46
C SER A 15 -6.57 17.47 33.84
N ALA A 16 -6.85 17.67 32.55
CA ALA A 16 -7.74 16.77 31.85
C ALA A 16 -7.05 15.41 31.90
N ALA A 17 -7.71 14.43 32.51
CA ALA A 17 -7.25 13.05 32.52
C ALA A 17 -6.98 12.67 31.07
N PHE A 18 -5.72 12.43 30.73
CA PHE A 18 -5.31 12.08 29.38
C PHE A 18 -6.10 10.85 28.95
N GLY A 19 -6.69 10.91 27.75
CA GLY A 19 -7.24 9.72 27.11
C GLY A 19 -6.16 8.65 27.01
N GLN A 20 -6.55 7.38 26.99
CA GLN A 20 -5.59 6.30 26.77
C GLN A 20 -4.89 6.53 25.42
N GLU A 21 -3.57 6.74 25.44
CA GLU A 21 -2.75 6.90 24.24
C GLU A 21 -2.59 5.53 23.55
N ILE A 22 -2.92 5.48 22.26
CA ILE A 22 -2.85 4.27 21.43
C ILE A 22 -1.84 4.52 20.32
N TYR A 23 -0.78 3.69 20.27
CA TYR A 23 0.19 3.69 19.19
C TYR A 23 -0.23 2.69 18.12
N LEU A 24 -0.27 3.14 16.87
CA LEU A 24 -0.58 2.26 15.74
C LEU A 24 0.65 1.41 15.36
N ASN A 25 0.41 0.19 14.89
CA ASN A 25 1.47 -0.65 14.36
C ASN A 25 1.81 -0.22 12.93
N GLN A 26 2.85 0.60 12.80
CA GLN A 26 3.36 1.13 11.53
C GLN A 26 4.72 0.53 11.13
N GLY A 27 5.01 -0.69 11.62
CA GLY A 27 6.25 -1.39 11.30
C GLY A 27 7.47 -0.96 12.12
N TRP A 28 7.31 -0.04 13.08
CA TRP A 28 8.36 0.38 14.00
C TRP A 28 8.15 -0.17 15.41
N ASN A 29 9.25 -0.58 16.03
CA ASN A 29 9.32 -0.78 17.48
C ASN A 29 9.54 0.55 18.22
N ASP A 30 9.51 0.51 19.55
CA ASP A 30 9.61 1.71 20.40
C ASP A 30 10.96 2.44 20.26
N ASP A 31 12.06 1.71 20.09
CA ASP A 31 13.40 2.30 19.92
C ASP A 31 13.54 3.01 18.57
N GLU A 32 12.98 2.42 17.51
CA GLU A 32 12.92 3.04 16.17
C GLU A 32 12.07 4.30 16.18
N ARG A 33 10.94 4.29 16.91
CA ARG A 33 10.09 5.47 17.08
C ARG A 33 10.81 6.58 17.83
N GLU A 34 11.48 6.26 18.95
CA GLU A 34 12.30 7.25 19.67
C GLU A 34 13.45 7.78 18.82
N GLU A 35 14.05 6.93 17.98
CA GLU A 35 15.06 7.36 17.04
C GLU A 35 14.52 8.37 16.02
N PHE A 36 13.36 8.12 15.43
CA PHE A 36 12.72 9.07 14.53
C PHE A 36 12.38 10.40 15.24
N TYR A 37 11.89 10.33 16.48
CA TYR A 37 11.51 11.51 17.24
C TYR A 37 12.69 12.42 17.60
N PHE A 38 13.80 11.84 18.04
CA PHE A 38 14.85 12.58 18.75
C PHE A 38 16.23 12.52 18.10
N THR A 39 16.37 12.02 16.86
CA THR A 39 17.66 12.08 16.14
C THR A 39 17.94 13.50 15.64
N PRO A 40 19.08 14.11 15.99
CA PRO A 40 19.43 15.45 15.53
C PRO A 40 19.66 15.50 14.01
N GLN A 41 19.13 16.53 13.35
CA GLN A 41 19.20 16.69 11.89
C GLN A 41 20.04 17.90 11.45
N GLY A 42 20.48 18.75 12.39
CA GLY A 42 21.24 19.97 12.12
C GLY A 42 20.46 21.26 12.31
N SER A 43 19.19 21.19 12.71
CA SER A 43 18.37 22.34 13.12
C SER A 43 18.88 22.90 14.44
N GLN A 44 19.17 24.20 14.50
CA GLN A 44 19.67 24.85 15.72
C GLN A 44 19.03 26.24 15.87
N LEU A 45 17.93 26.35 16.61
CA LEU A 45 17.15 27.59 16.74
C LEU A 45 17.67 28.52 17.85
N ILE A 46 17.77 28.02 19.08
CA ILE A 46 18.33 28.75 20.23
C ILE A 46 19.20 27.81 21.09
N PRO A 47 20.06 28.34 21.99
CA PRO A 47 20.83 27.49 22.89
C PRO A 47 19.92 26.56 23.71
N TYR A 48 20.31 25.29 23.83
CA TYR A 48 19.46 24.25 24.43
C TYR A 48 19.06 24.56 25.87
N ARG A 49 20.04 25.00 26.68
CA ARG A 49 19.82 25.36 28.08
C ARG A 49 18.88 26.55 28.24
N TRP A 50 18.84 27.44 27.24
CA TRP A 50 17.95 28.58 27.25
C TRP A 50 16.51 28.11 27.07
N PHE A 51 16.25 27.24 26.10
CA PHE A 51 14.93 26.66 25.91
C PHE A 51 14.40 25.94 27.17
N LEU A 52 15.27 25.23 27.88
CA LEU A 52 14.91 24.56 29.14
C LEU A 52 14.51 25.52 30.27
N ALA A 53 15.09 26.72 30.29
CA ALA A 53 14.93 27.71 31.36
C ALA A 53 14.00 28.87 31.00
N LEU A 54 13.61 29.02 29.73
CA LEU A 54 12.85 30.16 29.24
C LEU A 54 11.46 30.17 29.86
N GLU A 55 11.08 31.29 30.46
CA GLU A 55 9.74 31.54 30.97
C GLU A 55 8.84 32.14 29.87
N GLN A 56 7.54 31.85 29.90
CA GLN A 56 6.54 32.44 29.01
C GLN A 56 6.54 33.99 29.08
N PRO A 57 6.09 34.71 28.04
CA PRO A 57 6.24 36.17 27.97
C PRO A 57 5.66 36.92 29.18
N THR A 58 4.48 36.48 29.66
CA THR A 58 3.68 37.16 30.69
C THR A 58 3.55 36.38 32.00
N SER A 59 4.24 35.25 32.16
CA SER A 59 4.14 34.41 33.36
C SER A 59 5.47 33.77 33.73
N LYS A 60 5.57 33.23 34.96
CA LYS A 60 6.74 32.47 35.43
C LYS A 60 6.71 31.00 35.00
N ASN A 61 5.68 30.56 34.28
CA ASN A 61 5.61 29.19 33.78
C ASN A 61 6.67 29.01 32.68
N LEU A 62 7.27 27.83 32.59
CA LEU A 62 8.22 27.53 31.54
C LEU A 62 7.54 27.58 30.17
N PHE A 63 8.25 28.11 29.19
CA PHE A 63 7.80 28.14 27.80
C PHE A 63 7.57 26.72 27.27
N ARG A 64 8.45 25.78 27.60
CA ARG A 64 8.34 24.37 27.19
C ARG A 64 7.29 23.54 27.95
N SER A 65 6.52 24.12 28.87
CA SER A 65 5.55 23.34 29.65
C SER A 65 4.55 22.63 28.74
N ASP A 66 4.15 21.39 29.08
CA ASP A 66 3.21 20.58 28.28
C ASP A 66 1.94 21.33 27.89
N ALA A 67 1.36 22.09 28.83
CA ALA A 67 0.17 22.89 28.58
C ALA A 67 0.39 23.96 27.49
N ASN A 68 1.56 24.59 27.48
CA ASN A 68 1.92 25.57 26.45
C ASN A 68 2.24 24.88 25.12
N MET A 69 2.90 23.73 25.11
CA MET A 69 3.20 22.99 23.87
C MET A 69 1.91 22.50 23.20
N ARG A 70 0.97 21.95 23.99
CA ARG A 70 -0.35 21.53 23.48
C ARG A 70 -1.17 22.69 22.92
N ARG A 71 -0.99 23.92 23.41
CA ARG A 71 -1.61 25.13 22.84
C ARG A 71 -1.16 25.40 21.40
N TYR A 72 -0.04 24.86 20.94
CA TYR A 72 0.40 24.97 19.54
C TYR A 72 0.22 23.65 18.79
N GLY A 73 -0.53 22.67 19.32
CA GLY A 73 -0.62 21.34 18.71
C GLY A 73 0.69 20.53 18.78
N ILE A 74 1.71 21.00 19.50
CA ILE A 74 2.98 20.30 19.70
C ILE A 74 2.82 19.26 20.80
N LEU A 75 3.30 18.05 20.54
CA LEU A 75 2.96 16.85 21.30
C LEU A 75 3.99 16.64 22.43
N PRO A 76 3.62 16.75 23.72
CA PRO A 76 4.53 16.48 24.82
C PRO A 76 5.01 15.03 24.82
N ALA A 77 6.23 14.81 25.32
CA ALA A 77 6.80 13.47 25.47
C ALA A 77 7.32 13.27 26.89
N LYS A 78 7.27 12.02 27.36
CA LYS A 78 7.90 11.65 28.63
C LYS A 78 9.43 11.58 28.45
N PRO A 79 10.21 11.78 29.51
CA PRO A 79 11.65 11.56 29.46
C PRO A 79 12.01 10.13 29.03
N SER A 80 13.04 10.01 28.20
CA SER A 80 13.59 8.73 27.74
C SER A 80 15.13 8.78 27.68
N PRO A 81 15.82 7.66 27.42
CA PRO A 81 17.28 7.67 27.24
C PRO A 81 17.77 8.62 26.13
N ARG A 82 17.00 8.76 25.04
CA ARG A 82 17.31 9.69 23.93
C ARG A 82 16.78 11.11 24.18
N ASN A 83 15.83 11.26 25.11
CA ASN A 83 15.22 12.53 25.48
C ASN A 83 15.14 12.71 27.01
N PRO A 84 16.27 12.88 27.71
CA PRO A 84 16.30 12.86 29.17
C PRO A 84 15.57 14.04 29.83
N ASP A 85 15.39 15.15 29.11
CA ASP A 85 14.73 16.36 29.61
C ASP A 85 13.23 16.41 29.31
N GLY A 86 12.68 15.36 28.66
CA GLY A 86 11.26 15.29 28.30
C GLY A 86 10.85 16.40 27.32
N LEU A 87 11.64 16.63 26.28
CA LEU A 87 11.29 17.53 25.19
C LEU A 87 10.06 17.00 24.43
N PRO A 88 9.23 17.88 23.85
CA PRO A 88 8.15 17.45 22.96
C PRO A 88 8.64 16.59 21.79
N ILE A 89 7.76 15.80 21.20
CA ILE A 89 8.09 14.98 20.04
C ILE A 89 8.55 15.87 18.89
N GLY A 90 9.69 15.52 18.31
CA GLY A 90 10.35 16.30 17.27
C GLY A 90 11.23 17.44 17.76
N PHE A 91 11.37 17.62 19.08
CA PHE A 91 12.24 18.63 19.66
C PHE A 91 13.51 17.93 20.14
N VAL A 92 14.68 18.46 19.78
CA VAL A 92 15.95 17.76 20.00
C VAL A 92 17.02 18.67 20.59
N ARG A 93 17.93 18.05 21.35
CA ARG A 93 19.21 18.61 21.73
C ARG A 93 20.25 18.30 20.64
N ASP A 94 20.59 19.26 19.80
CA ASP A 94 21.62 19.14 18.78
C ASP A 94 22.97 19.68 19.30
N GLY A 95 23.95 18.80 19.50
CA GLY A 95 25.28 19.18 20.00
C GLY A 95 26.35 18.14 19.68
N VAL A 96 27.57 18.34 20.21
CA VAL A 96 28.65 17.34 20.15
C VAL A 96 28.57 16.50 21.42
N ASP A 97 28.01 15.30 21.34
CA ASP A 97 27.90 14.42 22.51
C ASP A 97 29.25 13.78 22.82
N LYS A 98 29.69 13.87 24.08
CA LYS A 98 30.91 13.17 24.57
C LYS A 98 30.65 11.68 24.82
N SER A 99 29.40 11.23 24.76
CA SER A 99 28.93 9.89 25.14
C SER A 99 28.86 8.88 23.98
N GLU A 100 28.87 9.31 22.71
CA GLU A 100 28.85 8.40 21.55
C GLU A 100 30.14 7.56 21.39
N SER A 101 31.15 7.76 22.24
CA SER A 101 32.40 7.00 22.23
C SER A 101 32.30 5.69 23.03
N GLY A 102 31.30 4.85 22.75
CA GLY A 102 31.21 3.50 23.33
C GLY A 102 32.27 2.52 22.82
N ASN A 103 32.98 2.87 21.73
CA ASN A 103 34.05 2.03 21.17
C ASN A 103 35.37 2.82 21.12
N ALA A 104 36.32 2.46 21.98
CA ALA A 104 37.58 3.18 22.18
C ALA A 104 38.46 3.25 20.91
N ALA A 105 38.34 2.28 20.00
CA ALA A 105 39.05 2.28 18.72
C ALA A 105 38.48 3.28 17.71
N VAL A 106 37.14 3.40 17.64
CA VAL A 106 36.44 4.39 16.80
C VAL A 106 36.63 5.80 17.36
N ALA A 107 36.70 5.94 18.69
CA ALA A 107 36.98 7.20 19.37
C ALA A 107 38.36 7.78 19.02
N ALA A 108 39.38 6.93 18.81
CA ALA A 108 40.72 7.39 18.42
C ALA A 108 40.77 7.89 16.97
N ALA A 109 40.11 7.19 16.04
CA ALA A 109 40.01 7.62 14.64
C ALA A 109 39.15 8.88 14.47
N LYS A 110 38.01 8.97 15.16
CA LYS A 110 37.15 10.18 15.15
C LYS A 110 37.82 11.38 15.82
N ARG A 111 38.63 11.19 16.88
CA ARG A 111 39.41 12.26 17.53
C ARG A 111 40.47 12.88 16.62
N GLN A 112 41.01 12.12 15.66
CA GLN A 112 42.02 12.63 14.71
C GLN A 112 41.38 13.49 13.61
N VAL A 113 40.13 13.18 13.23
CA VAL A 113 39.31 14.00 12.31
C VAL A 113 38.70 15.22 13.03
N GLN A 114 38.22 15.06 14.27
CA GLN A 114 37.61 16.14 15.08
C GLN A 114 38.60 17.20 15.61
N ARG A 115 39.91 16.90 15.70
CA ARG A 115 40.92 17.90 16.07
C ARG A 115 41.12 18.99 15.02
N ARG A 116 40.67 18.77 13.78
CA ARG A 116 40.47 19.86 12.81
C ARG A 116 39.11 20.46 13.08
N SER A 117 39.04 21.30 14.11
CA SER A 117 37.86 22.06 14.49
C SER A 117 37.24 22.75 13.26
N LEU A 118 36.15 22.20 12.73
CA LEU A 118 35.17 22.96 11.98
C LEU A 118 34.57 23.95 12.98
N ARG A 119 35.26 25.09 13.16
CA ARG A 119 34.70 26.26 13.82
C ARG A 119 33.61 26.77 12.89
N PHE A 120 32.40 26.26 13.06
CA PHE A 120 31.25 26.77 12.32
C PHE A 120 31.05 28.22 12.71
N ASP A 121 31.21 29.10 11.73
CA ASP A 121 31.02 30.53 11.91
C ASP A 121 29.55 30.85 11.66
N ILE A 122 28.73 30.58 12.68
CA ILE A 122 27.27 30.65 12.67
C ILE A 122 26.79 32.13 12.58
N LYS A 123 27.61 33.06 12.09
CA LYS A 123 27.48 34.51 12.30
C LYS A 123 26.51 35.19 11.33
N GLN A 124 26.67 35.01 10.01
CA GLN A 124 26.03 35.92 9.05
C GLN A 124 24.59 35.56 8.67
N SER A 125 24.27 34.28 8.44
CA SER A 125 22.99 33.87 7.85
C SER A 125 21.79 33.91 8.80
N TYR A 126 21.97 34.15 10.10
CA TYR A 126 20.85 34.25 11.08
C TYR A 126 20.98 35.47 12.01
N LEU A 127 22.17 35.71 12.58
CA LEU A 127 22.39 36.84 13.50
C LEU A 127 22.57 38.17 12.76
N GLY A 128 22.84 38.13 11.45
CA GLY A 128 23.05 39.30 10.58
C GLY A 128 24.48 39.83 10.63
N LYS A 129 24.83 40.68 9.65
CA LYS A 129 26.19 41.23 9.45
C LYS A 129 26.71 42.12 10.59
N GLU A 130 25.81 42.64 11.44
CA GLU A 130 26.17 43.48 12.59
C GLU A 130 26.51 42.67 13.86
N SER A 131 26.42 41.34 13.82
CA SER A 131 26.70 40.49 14.98
C SER A 131 28.19 40.45 15.33
N THR A 132 28.54 40.75 16.58
CA THR A 132 29.94 40.69 17.05
C THR A 132 30.38 39.24 17.27
N GLU A 133 31.64 38.91 17.02
CA GLU A 133 32.16 37.53 17.04
C GLU A 133 32.03 36.79 18.38
N LYS A 134 31.63 37.47 19.46
CA LYS A 134 31.71 37.01 20.85
C LYS A 134 30.46 36.26 21.35
N LEU A 135 29.45 36.11 20.50
CA LEU A 135 28.12 35.61 20.87
C LEU A 135 28.03 34.12 21.17
N TYR A 136 29.09 33.37 20.88
CA TYR A 136 29.10 31.94 21.14
C TYR A 136 29.62 31.64 22.55
N PRO A 137 28.82 30.95 23.38
CA PRO A 137 29.36 30.18 24.49
C PRO A 137 30.37 29.14 23.93
N ARG A 138 31.51 29.02 24.62
CA ARG A 138 32.70 28.21 24.24
C ARG A 138 32.33 26.86 23.61
N GLU A 139 32.74 26.62 22.36
CA GLU A 139 32.96 25.36 21.58
C GLU A 139 32.21 24.02 21.91
N GLN A 140 31.28 23.96 22.86
CA GLN A 140 30.72 22.73 23.46
C GLN A 140 29.24 22.86 23.89
N GLU A 141 28.54 23.97 23.61
CA GLU A 141 27.13 24.13 24.01
C GLU A 141 26.17 23.56 22.97
N ALA A 142 25.21 22.74 23.42
CA ALA A 142 24.17 22.15 22.58
C ALA A 142 23.07 23.18 22.27
N TRP A 143 22.40 22.99 21.15
CA TRP A 143 21.30 23.81 20.64
C TRP A 143 19.98 23.05 20.71
N PHE A 144 18.90 23.78 20.90
CA PHE A 144 17.55 23.29 20.69
C PHE A 144 17.21 23.41 19.21
N GLY A 145 16.66 22.35 18.62
CA GLY A 145 16.21 22.32 17.24
C GLY A 145 15.00 21.42 17.03
N LEU A 146 14.53 21.41 15.78
CA LEU A 146 13.43 20.56 15.32
C LEU A 146 13.94 19.39 14.48
N THR A 147 13.23 18.28 14.55
CA THR A 147 13.40 17.11 13.68
C THR A 147 12.15 16.93 12.80
N CYS A 148 12.22 16.01 11.84
CA CYS A 148 11.08 15.62 11.01
C CYS A 148 9.81 15.33 11.82
N ALA A 149 9.94 14.73 13.02
CA ALA A 149 8.80 14.32 13.83
C ALA A 149 7.95 15.50 14.35
N ALA A 150 8.50 16.73 14.42
CA ALA A 150 7.71 17.89 14.81
C ALA A 150 6.62 18.21 13.78
N CYS A 151 6.91 17.94 12.51
CA CYS A 151 6.04 18.18 11.36
C CYS A 151 5.28 16.91 10.91
N HIS A 152 5.84 15.73 11.19
CA HIS A 152 5.37 14.45 10.68
C HIS A 152 4.96 13.48 11.80
N THR A 153 4.32 13.98 12.85
CA THR A 153 3.69 13.15 13.89
C THR A 153 2.45 13.86 14.40
N HIS A 154 1.35 13.11 14.56
CA HIS A 154 0.06 13.66 14.93
C HIS A 154 -0.70 12.79 15.93
N GLU A 155 -1.76 13.36 16.52
CA GLU A 155 -2.71 12.74 17.43
C GLU A 155 -4.14 13.09 17.02
N ILE A 156 -4.99 12.09 16.84
CA ILE A 156 -6.44 12.29 16.71
C ILE A 156 -7.16 11.84 17.98
N ASP A 157 -8.26 12.52 18.33
CA ASP A 157 -9.05 12.24 19.51
C ASP A 157 -10.44 11.70 19.11
N TYR A 158 -10.79 10.48 19.59
CA TYR A 158 -12.10 9.85 19.37
C TYR A 158 -12.51 8.97 20.55
N GLY A 159 -13.76 9.10 21.01
CA GLY A 159 -14.31 8.23 22.06
C GLY A 159 -13.54 8.24 23.39
N GLY A 160 -12.87 9.35 23.72
CA GLY A 160 -12.01 9.46 24.92
C GLY A 160 -10.64 8.78 24.80
N LYS A 161 -10.29 8.28 23.61
CA LYS A 161 -8.97 7.73 23.26
C LYS A 161 -8.22 8.73 22.39
N THR A 162 -6.89 8.71 22.47
CA THR A 162 -6.00 9.50 21.62
C THR A 162 -5.14 8.55 20.80
N VAL A 163 -5.23 8.62 19.48
CA VAL A 163 -4.47 7.75 18.56
C VAL A 163 -3.27 8.49 18.02
N ARG A 164 -2.07 7.95 18.24
CA ARG A 164 -0.79 8.45 17.74
C ARG A 164 -0.53 7.93 16.33
N ILE A 165 -0.18 8.84 15.43
CA ILE A 165 0.11 8.55 14.02
C ILE A 165 1.53 9.02 13.71
N ASP A 166 2.43 8.05 13.49
CA ASP A 166 3.82 8.30 13.15
C ASP A 166 3.98 8.52 11.63
N GLY A 167 4.77 9.52 11.24
CA GLY A 167 4.90 9.92 9.85
C GLY A 167 3.67 10.60 9.23
N GLY A 168 2.63 10.90 10.03
CA GLY A 168 1.41 11.59 9.58
C GLY A 168 1.50 13.12 9.67
N SER A 169 0.52 13.83 9.10
CA SER A 169 0.48 15.30 9.06
C SER A 169 0.27 15.91 10.45
N THR A 170 1.27 16.62 11.00
CA THR A 170 1.10 17.31 12.29
C THR A 170 -0.03 18.32 12.24
N GLN A 171 -0.59 18.66 13.40
CA GLN A 171 -1.49 19.81 13.57
C GLN A 171 -0.81 20.91 14.37
N ALA A 172 0.53 20.99 14.31
CA ALA A 172 1.24 22.06 14.99
C ALA A 172 1.00 23.42 14.32
N ASP A 173 0.86 24.47 15.12
CA ASP A 173 0.92 25.88 14.71
C ASP A 173 2.34 26.42 14.98
N LEU A 174 3.25 26.14 14.03
CA LEU A 174 4.65 26.51 14.15
C LEU A 174 4.86 28.02 14.07
N GLU A 175 4.02 28.74 13.31
CA GLU A 175 4.09 30.19 13.18
C GLU A 175 3.85 30.86 14.54
N SER A 176 2.78 30.48 15.24
CA SER A 176 2.49 30.98 16.57
C SER A 176 3.54 30.58 17.60
N PHE A 177 4.05 29.34 17.53
CA PHE A 177 5.14 28.91 18.40
C PHE A 177 6.39 29.81 18.26
N LEU A 178 6.83 30.09 17.03
CA LEU A 178 8.02 30.91 16.78
C LEU A 178 7.83 32.36 17.21
N ARG A 179 6.65 32.94 16.93
CA ARG A 179 6.28 34.29 17.38
C ARG A 179 6.32 34.39 18.91
N ASP A 180 5.67 33.46 19.60
CA ASP A 180 5.57 33.50 21.06
C ASP A 180 6.93 33.15 21.72
N LEU A 181 7.80 32.39 21.04
CA LEU A 181 9.20 32.19 21.43
C LEU A 181 10.01 33.50 21.36
N GLY A 182 9.87 34.25 20.26
CA GLY A 182 10.48 35.56 20.10
C GLY A 182 10.07 36.54 21.20
N LEU A 183 8.76 36.61 21.49
CA LEU A 183 8.22 37.41 22.59
C LEU A 183 8.74 36.96 23.96
N ALA A 184 8.94 35.66 24.18
CA ALA A 184 9.47 35.14 25.45
C ALA A 184 10.93 35.55 25.67
N LEU A 185 11.75 35.51 24.61
CA LEU A 185 13.13 35.99 24.62
C LEU A 185 13.21 37.51 24.83
N GLU A 186 12.37 38.28 24.12
CA GLU A 186 12.30 39.73 24.27
C GLU A 186 11.85 40.13 25.68
N ALA A 187 10.84 39.46 26.25
CA ALA A 187 10.45 39.65 27.64
C ALA A 187 11.59 39.32 28.62
N THR A 188 12.40 38.31 28.31
CA THR A 188 13.56 37.94 29.13
C THR A 188 14.66 39.00 29.06
N HIS A 189 14.87 39.61 27.90
CA HIS A 189 15.81 40.73 27.72
C HIS A 189 15.33 42.01 28.42
N THR A 190 14.06 42.37 28.25
CA THR A 190 13.51 43.68 28.66
C THR A 190 13.10 43.76 30.12
N GLN A 191 12.86 42.62 30.79
CA GLN A 191 12.44 42.59 32.19
C GLN A 191 13.62 42.17 33.09
N PRO A 192 14.19 43.08 33.90
CA PRO A 192 15.36 42.77 34.71
C PRO A 192 15.16 41.54 35.62
N GLU A 193 14.05 41.45 36.33
CA GLU A 193 13.81 40.30 37.23
C GLU A 193 13.74 38.96 36.50
N LYS A 194 13.23 38.96 35.26
CA LYS A 194 13.15 37.75 34.43
C LYS A 194 14.53 37.34 33.95
N LEU A 195 15.35 38.30 33.49
CA LEU A 195 16.75 38.06 33.12
C LEU A 195 17.55 37.47 34.27
N GLU A 196 17.32 37.90 35.51
CA GLU A 196 18.04 37.38 36.69
C GLU A 196 17.68 35.92 36.99
N ARG A 197 16.38 35.58 36.95
CA ARG A 197 15.94 34.19 37.13
C ARG A 197 16.46 33.29 36.01
N PHE A 198 16.38 33.78 34.77
CA PHE A 198 16.92 33.09 33.61
C PHE A 198 18.42 32.84 33.74
N ALA A 199 19.22 33.87 34.08
CA ALA A 199 20.66 33.77 34.33
C ALA A 199 20.98 32.71 35.39
N THR A 200 20.24 32.73 36.51
CA THR A 200 20.38 31.75 37.59
C THR A 200 20.08 30.33 37.10
N ALA A 201 18.98 30.14 36.38
CA ALA A 201 18.56 28.84 35.87
C ALA A 201 19.57 28.22 34.88
N ILE A 202 20.25 29.04 34.07
CA ILE A 202 21.30 28.57 33.16
C ILE A 202 22.70 28.54 33.79
N GLY A 203 22.83 28.90 35.07
CA GLY A 203 24.10 28.88 35.82
C GLY A 203 25.09 29.99 35.44
N ARG A 204 24.60 31.16 35.01
CA ARG A 204 25.41 32.37 34.76
C ARG A 204 25.36 33.30 35.96
N SER A 205 26.52 33.84 36.38
CA SER A 205 26.61 34.78 37.50
C SER A 205 26.08 36.18 37.15
N SER A 206 25.65 36.93 38.16
CA SER A 206 25.16 38.32 38.04
C SER A 206 26.19 39.29 37.43
N ALA A 207 27.49 39.01 37.57
CA ALA A 207 28.57 39.80 36.96
C ALA A 207 28.54 39.75 35.41
N ASN A 208 27.91 38.75 34.81
CA ASN A 208 27.77 38.58 33.35
C ASN A 208 26.41 39.05 32.82
N ARG A 209 25.64 39.80 33.61
CA ARG A 209 24.24 40.11 33.29
C ARG A 209 24.06 40.99 32.06
N GLN A 210 24.92 41.99 31.88
CA GLN A 210 24.86 42.86 30.70
C GLN A 210 25.18 42.07 29.43
N SER A 211 26.27 41.29 29.43
CA SER A 211 26.63 40.46 28.28
C SER A 211 25.56 39.40 27.98
N LEU A 212 24.97 38.76 29.00
CA LEU A 212 23.85 37.83 28.79
C LEU A 212 22.62 38.54 28.22
N GLY A 213 22.31 39.75 28.71
CA GLY A 213 21.23 40.57 28.18
C GLY A 213 21.41 40.88 26.69
N ASP A 214 22.63 41.21 26.27
CA ASP A 214 22.99 41.44 24.87
C ASP A 214 22.89 40.16 24.02
N GLU A 215 23.37 39.03 24.55
CA GLU A 215 23.24 37.71 23.92
C GLU A 215 21.76 37.35 23.70
N VAL A 216 20.92 37.49 24.74
CA VAL A 216 19.46 37.22 24.65
C VAL A 216 18.80 38.14 23.64
N LYS A 217 19.16 39.42 23.62
CA LYS A 217 18.64 40.38 22.63
C LYS A 217 18.94 39.92 21.20
N GLN A 218 20.18 39.52 20.92
CA GLN A 218 20.59 39.16 19.57
C GLN A 218 19.90 37.90 19.06
N ILE A 219 19.65 36.92 19.94
CA ILE A 219 18.85 35.74 19.60
C ILE A 219 17.37 36.11 19.44
N ALA A 220 16.82 36.97 20.31
CA ALA A 220 15.45 37.49 20.16
C ALA A 220 15.26 38.20 18.81
N ASP A 221 16.19 39.10 18.45
CA ASP A 221 16.17 39.82 17.19
C ASP A 221 16.25 38.85 15.99
N ALA A 222 17.04 37.78 16.08
CA ALA A 222 17.15 36.77 15.02
C ALA A 222 15.85 35.98 14.82
N VAL A 223 15.22 35.52 15.91
CA VAL A 223 13.92 34.84 15.86
C VAL A 223 12.84 35.79 15.35
N ASN A 224 12.82 37.04 15.81
CA ASN A 224 11.84 38.03 15.37
C ASN A 224 12.01 38.41 13.90
N ARG A 225 13.25 38.53 13.39
CA ARG A 225 13.51 38.73 11.96
C ARG A 225 13.01 37.57 11.12
N LEU A 226 13.20 36.34 11.58
CA LEU A 226 12.70 35.15 10.90
C LEU A 226 11.16 35.17 10.81
N VAL A 227 10.48 35.51 11.92
CA VAL A 227 9.01 35.62 11.97
C VAL A 227 8.54 36.73 11.02
N GLU A 228 9.09 37.94 11.14
CA GLU A 228 8.68 39.10 10.32
C GLU A 228 9.00 38.92 8.83
N ARG A 229 10.07 38.20 8.47
CA ARG A 229 10.43 37.89 7.07
C ARG A 229 9.35 37.11 6.35
N ASN A 230 8.74 36.15 7.04
CA ASN A 230 7.76 35.23 6.47
C ASN A 230 6.33 35.56 6.88
N LYS A 231 6.12 36.73 7.50
CA LYS A 231 4.81 37.19 7.96
C LYS A 231 3.89 37.44 6.77
N VAL A 232 2.66 36.97 6.91
CA VAL A 232 1.59 37.12 5.93
C VAL A 232 0.39 37.83 6.55
N ALA A 233 -0.52 38.31 5.71
CA ALA A 233 -1.72 39.01 6.17
C ALA A 233 -2.64 38.10 7.00
N HIS A 234 -2.81 36.85 6.54
CA HIS A 234 -3.58 35.82 7.23
C HIS A 234 -2.62 34.72 7.70
N PRO A 235 -2.54 34.45 9.02
CA PRO A 235 -1.70 33.38 9.56
C PRO A 235 -2.01 32.03 8.92
N TYR A 236 -1.02 31.14 8.85
CA TYR A 236 -1.24 29.80 8.28
C TYR A 236 -2.17 28.96 9.15
N GLY A 237 -2.07 29.08 10.47
CA GLY A 237 -2.82 28.29 11.44
C GLY A 237 -2.28 26.87 11.62
N TYR A 238 -3.11 26.00 12.19
CA TYR A 238 -2.72 24.64 12.57
C TYR A 238 -2.52 23.74 11.35
N GLY A 239 -1.50 22.89 11.41
CA GLY A 239 -1.27 21.81 10.43
C GLY A 239 -0.79 22.28 9.06
N ARG A 240 -0.46 23.57 8.93
CA ARG A 240 -0.06 24.19 7.67
C ARG A 240 1.12 25.13 7.85
N LEU A 241 1.97 25.20 6.83
CA LEU A 241 3.12 26.09 6.78
C LEU A 241 3.51 26.36 5.32
N ASP A 242 3.89 27.59 4.98
CA ASP A 242 4.63 27.83 3.73
C ASP A 242 6.13 27.56 3.94
N ALA A 243 6.47 26.28 4.10
CA ALA A 243 7.84 25.83 4.35
C ALA A 243 8.77 26.25 3.21
N PHE A 244 8.31 26.13 1.96
CA PHE A 244 9.07 26.50 0.77
C PHE A 244 9.34 28.00 0.69
N GLY A 245 8.31 28.83 0.87
CA GLY A 245 8.45 30.28 0.92
C GLY A 245 9.46 30.70 1.98
N ALA A 246 9.39 30.09 3.17
CA ALA A 246 10.32 30.33 4.26
C ALA A 246 11.77 29.89 3.95
N ILE A 247 11.97 28.69 3.38
CA ILE A 247 13.28 28.18 2.92
C ILE A 247 13.86 29.10 1.86
N LEU A 248 13.09 29.41 0.84
CA LEU A 248 13.55 30.21 -0.29
C LEU A 248 13.86 31.65 0.14
N ASN A 249 13.16 32.21 1.14
CA ASN A 249 13.53 33.50 1.73
C ASN A 249 14.82 33.39 2.57
N ALA A 250 15.01 32.30 3.32
CA ALA A 250 16.26 32.06 4.05
C ALA A 250 17.46 32.00 3.10
N VAL A 251 17.34 31.29 1.99
CA VAL A 251 18.43 31.12 1.01
C VAL A 251 18.60 32.36 0.14
N CYS A 252 17.54 32.84 -0.50
CA CYS A 252 17.68 33.85 -1.55
C CYS A 252 17.75 35.28 -1.02
N GLU A 253 17.16 35.56 0.15
CA GLU A 253 17.23 36.90 0.75
C GLU A 253 18.27 36.94 1.87
N THR A 254 18.12 36.12 2.90
CA THR A 254 18.97 36.21 4.09
C THR A 254 20.41 35.77 3.81
N ALA A 255 20.60 34.60 3.20
CA ALA A 255 21.94 34.07 2.98
C ALA A 255 22.70 34.78 1.85
N LEU A 256 22.00 35.28 0.82
CA LEU A 256 22.61 36.14 -0.21
C LEU A 256 22.75 37.61 0.24
N ASP A 257 22.15 37.97 1.37
CA ASP A 257 22.04 39.35 1.88
C ASP A 257 21.49 40.32 0.84
N ASP A 258 20.37 39.95 0.20
CA ASP A 258 19.70 40.78 -0.81
C ASP A 258 18.18 40.87 -0.54
N PRO A 259 17.70 41.97 0.05
CA PRO A 259 16.28 42.13 0.37
C PRO A 259 15.37 42.14 -0.87
N ARG A 260 15.91 42.39 -2.08
CA ARG A 260 15.14 42.37 -3.34
C ARG A 260 14.69 40.96 -3.73
N ASN A 261 15.33 39.94 -3.16
CA ASN A 261 15.01 38.54 -3.40
C ASN A 261 13.89 38.01 -2.50
N ARG A 262 13.41 38.81 -1.53
CA ARG A 262 12.28 38.42 -0.67
C ARG A 262 11.00 38.26 -1.51
N ARG A 263 10.22 37.24 -1.18
CA ARG A 263 8.85 37.02 -1.67
C ARG A 263 7.91 36.76 -0.50
N PRO A 264 6.61 37.10 -0.60
CA PRO A 264 5.63 36.66 0.39
C PRO A 264 5.63 35.13 0.53
N ALA A 265 5.59 34.64 1.76
CA ALA A 265 5.43 33.22 2.07
C ALA A 265 3.93 32.88 2.20
N ASN A 266 3.14 33.21 1.18
CA ASN A 266 1.68 33.16 1.24
C ASN A 266 1.04 31.91 0.60
N ALA A 267 1.77 30.80 0.53
CA ALA A 267 1.27 29.54 0.02
C ALA A 267 1.35 28.43 1.08
N PRO A 268 0.57 28.50 2.17
CA PRO A 268 0.59 27.47 3.20
C PRO A 268 0.17 26.12 2.63
N VAL A 269 0.99 25.10 2.88
CA VAL A 269 0.70 23.71 2.51
C VAL A 269 0.53 22.84 3.75
N SER A 270 -0.27 21.78 3.64
CA SER A 270 -0.33 20.72 4.64
C SER A 270 0.94 19.88 4.58
N TYR A 271 1.35 19.35 5.74
CA TYR A 271 2.49 18.44 5.82
C TYR A 271 2.13 17.12 5.15
N PRO A 272 2.88 16.64 4.14
CA PRO A 272 2.61 15.34 3.56
C PRO A 272 2.94 14.19 4.53
N SER A 273 2.31 13.03 4.36
CA SER A 273 2.73 11.81 5.07
C SER A 273 4.14 11.37 4.65
N LEU A 274 4.82 10.61 5.51
CA LEU A 274 6.17 10.08 5.25
C LEU A 274 6.17 8.61 4.83
N TRP A 275 5.18 7.81 5.20
CA TRP A 275 5.07 6.45 4.66
C TRP A 275 4.96 6.48 3.13
N ASN A 276 5.48 5.45 2.47
CA ASN A 276 5.66 5.34 1.01
C ASN A 276 6.60 6.40 0.37
N THR A 277 6.90 7.52 1.02
CA THR A 277 7.68 8.64 0.45
C THR A 277 9.08 8.24 -0.04
N PRO A 278 9.86 7.40 0.68
CA PRO A 278 11.16 6.94 0.19
C PRO A 278 11.06 6.19 -1.15
N HIS A 279 9.92 5.51 -1.38
CA HIS A 279 9.67 4.63 -2.51
C HIS A 279 9.05 5.35 -3.72
N MET A 280 8.51 6.56 -3.55
CA MET A 280 7.85 7.33 -4.62
C MET A 280 8.84 7.87 -5.65
N SER A 281 8.45 7.89 -6.93
CA SER A 281 9.28 8.42 -8.03
C SER A 281 9.52 9.93 -7.95
N GLN A 282 8.67 10.66 -7.25
CA GLN A 282 8.78 12.10 -6.98
C GLN A 282 8.23 12.41 -5.58
N VAL A 283 8.74 13.47 -4.96
CA VAL A 283 8.30 13.93 -3.63
C VAL A 283 7.95 15.41 -3.62
N GLN A 284 7.36 15.88 -2.52
CA GLN A 284 6.77 17.22 -2.33
C GLN A 284 5.51 17.43 -3.19
N TRP A 285 4.65 18.37 -2.78
CA TRP A 285 3.36 18.59 -3.47
C TRP A 285 3.52 18.96 -4.94
N ALA A 286 4.56 19.71 -5.31
CA ALA A 286 4.81 20.19 -6.67
C ALA A 286 5.81 19.33 -7.48
N ALA A 287 6.12 18.11 -7.04
CA ALA A 287 7.10 17.23 -7.69
C ALA A 287 8.50 17.87 -7.88
N THR A 288 8.91 18.77 -6.99
CA THR A 288 10.13 19.59 -7.13
C THR A 288 11.42 18.85 -6.78
N ALA A 289 11.32 17.63 -6.25
CA ALA A 289 12.47 16.78 -5.97
C ALA A 289 12.23 15.35 -6.50
N ASP A 290 13.23 14.84 -7.20
CA ASP A 290 13.33 13.46 -7.68
C ASP A 290 13.80 12.50 -6.59
N ARG A 291 14.35 13.03 -5.48
CA ARG A 291 14.87 12.23 -4.38
C ARG A 291 14.60 12.84 -3.00
N PRO A 292 14.28 12.01 -1.99
CA PRO A 292 14.04 12.47 -0.63
C PRO A 292 15.24 13.10 0.06
N GLU A 293 16.48 12.68 -0.21
CA GLU A 293 17.65 13.17 0.54
C GLU A 293 17.94 14.64 0.23
N LYS A 294 17.80 15.03 -1.06
CA LYS A 294 17.90 16.43 -1.50
C LYS A 294 16.82 17.28 -0.84
N ARG A 295 15.59 16.75 -0.76
CA ARG A 295 14.47 17.38 -0.05
C ARG A 295 14.84 17.58 1.42
N ASN A 296 15.27 16.54 2.11
CA ASN A 296 15.57 16.56 3.54
C ASN A 296 16.62 17.62 3.90
N VAL A 297 17.69 17.76 3.11
CA VAL A 297 18.67 18.84 3.32
C VAL A 297 18.01 20.21 3.18
N GLY A 298 17.21 20.43 2.14
CA GLY A 298 16.47 21.68 1.93
C GLY A 298 15.52 22.01 3.08
N GLU A 299 14.75 21.02 3.56
CA GLU A 299 13.83 21.19 4.70
C GLU A 299 14.59 21.59 5.97
N VAL A 300 15.75 20.98 6.24
CA VAL A 300 16.59 21.35 7.40
C VAL A 300 17.02 22.82 7.32
N LEU A 301 17.35 23.35 6.13
CA LEU A 301 17.64 24.79 5.98
C LEU A 301 16.44 25.68 6.32
N GLY A 302 15.22 25.18 6.06
CA GLY A 302 13.97 25.83 6.41
C GLY A 302 13.68 25.86 7.90
N VAL A 303 14.03 24.76 8.59
CA VAL A 303 13.88 24.62 10.04
C VAL A 303 15.20 24.90 10.76
N PHE A 304 15.83 26.04 10.49
CA PHE A 304 16.95 26.57 11.30
C PHE A 304 18.28 25.81 11.17
N GLY A 305 18.46 25.08 10.07
CA GLY A 305 19.76 24.57 9.65
C GLY A 305 20.65 25.70 9.17
N TRP A 306 21.85 25.78 9.72
CA TRP A 306 22.78 26.85 9.41
C TRP A 306 23.63 26.49 8.22
N PHE A 307 23.96 27.51 7.42
CA PHE A 307 24.87 27.36 6.32
C PHE A 307 25.59 28.67 6.00
N SER A 308 26.76 28.54 5.36
CA SER A 308 27.58 29.65 4.91
C SER A 308 27.61 29.72 3.38
N LEU A 309 27.43 30.92 2.85
CA LEU A 309 27.68 31.25 1.45
C LEU A 309 28.94 32.12 1.29
N GLU A 310 29.75 32.27 2.36
CA GLU A 310 31.00 33.03 2.30
C GLU A 310 31.96 32.41 1.26
N PRO A 311 32.47 33.19 0.30
CA PRO A 311 33.40 32.69 -0.70
C PRO A 311 34.65 32.04 -0.09
N GLY A 312 35.19 31.04 -0.80
CA GLY A 312 36.40 30.33 -0.39
C GLY A 312 36.10 29.06 0.43
N PRO A 313 37.00 28.63 1.35
CA PRO A 313 36.91 27.32 2.00
C PRO A 313 35.65 27.09 2.84
N LYS A 314 34.96 28.16 3.26
CA LYS A 314 33.74 28.09 4.08
C LYS A 314 32.46 27.95 3.25
N LEU A 315 32.52 28.16 1.93
CA LEU A 315 31.36 28.05 1.05
C LEU A 315 30.68 26.70 1.25
N PHE A 316 29.38 26.71 1.51
CA PHE A 316 28.52 25.55 1.83
C PHE A 316 28.84 24.81 3.13
N ASP A 317 29.61 25.38 4.07
CA ASP A 317 29.64 24.85 5.45
C ASP A 317 28.24 24.85 6.02
N SER A 318 27.85 23.77 6.70
CA SER A 318 26.51 23.63 7.27
C SER A 318 26.46 22.73 8.49
N THR A 319 25.47 22.98 9.36
CA THR A 319 25.12 22.15 10.53
C THR A 319 24.33 20.89 10.17
N VAL A 320 23.86 20.75 8.93
CA VAL A 320 23.14 19.57 8.42
C VAL A 320 23.88 18.29 8.79
N ARG A 321 23.15 17.33 9.39
CA ARG A 321 23.67 16.01 9.80
C ARG A 321 23.36 14.98 8.72
N LEU A 322 24.15 14.95 7.65
CA LEU A 322 23.81 14.17 6.45
C LEU A 322 23.69 12.67 6.73
N GLY A 323 24.62 12.07 7.48
CA GLY A 323 24.55 10.66 7.86
C GLY A 323 23.31 10.31 8.68
N ASN A 324 22.84 11.22 9.54
CA ASN A 324 21.59 11.02 10.28
C ASN A 324 20.38 11.07 9.34
N LEU A 325 20.34 12.03 8.40
CA LEU A 325 19.26 12.13 7.42
C LEU A 325 19.18 10.87 6.54
N LEU A 326 20.31 10.37 6.05
CA LEU A 326 20.36 9.14 5.25
C LEU A 326 19.93 7.91 6.05
N ARG A 327 20.36 7.82 7.32
CA ARG A 327 19.94 6.75 8.23
C ARG A 327 18.43 6.78 8.49
N LEU A 328 17.86 7.96 8.73
CA LEU A 328 16.41 8.10 8.93
C LEU A 328 15.65 7.74 7.64
N GLU A 329 16.09 8.24 6.49
CA GLU A 329 15.42 8.01 5.20
C GLU A 329 15.45 6.54 4.78
N HIS A 330 16.63 5.92 4.74
CA HIS A 330 16.78 4.56 4.24
C HIS A 330 16.60 3.50 5.33
N GLY A 331 16.93 3.83 6.58
CA GLY A 331 16.96 2.89 7.69
C GLY A 331 15.71 2.85 8.54
N LEU A 332 14.87 3.89 8.56
CA LEU A 332 13.60 3.90 9.31
C LEU A 332 12.39 4.15 8.40
N LEU A 333 12.41 5.24 7.64
CA LEU A 333 11.29 5.60 6.75
C LEU A 333 11.14 4.58 5.62
N GLY A 334 12.24 3.94 5.19
CA GLY A 334 12.23 2.88 4.17
C GLY A 334 11.30 1.70 4.49
N HIS A 335 11.01 1.44 5.76
CA HIS A 335 10.07 0.40 6.18
C HIS A 335 8.92 0.92 7.06
N LEU A 336 8.74 2.24 7.16
CA LEU A 336 7.56 2.81 7.78
C LEU A 336 6.32 2.49 6.94
N THR A 337 5.36 1.80 7.54
CA THR A 337 4.13 1.39 6.88
C THR A 337 3.02 2.43 7.14
N ALA A 338 2.16 2.67 6.15
CA ALA A 338 0.92 3.42 6.35
C ALA A 338 0.07 2.75 7.44
N PRO A 339 -0.59 3.52 8.32
CA PRO A 339 -1.40 2.97 9.40
C PRO A 339 -2.67 2.30 8.88
N ASP A 340 -2.94 1.09 9.36
CA ASP A 340 -4.22 0.42 9.16
C ASP A 340 -5.35 1.17 9.88
N TRP A 341 -6.58 1.07 9.37
CA TRP A 341 -7.75 1.58 10.07
C TRP A 341 -7.94 0.81 11.40
N PRO A 342 -7.87 1.48 12.57
CA PRO A 342 -7.93 0.81 13.86
C PRO A 342 -9.38 0.48 14.23
N GLU A 343 -9.90 -0.66 13.75
CA GLU A 343 -11.31 -1.07 13.96
C GLU A 343 -11.73 -1.11 15.45
N GLU A 344 -10.81 -1.43 16.35
CA GLU A 344 -11.04 -1.44 17.81
C GLU A 344 -11.29 -0.05 18.42
N VAL A 345 -10.92 1.01 17.69
CA VAL A 345 -11.05 2.40 18.12
C VAL A 345 -12.11 3.14 17.31
N LEU A 346 -12.05 3.02 15.99
CA LEU A 346 -12.85 3.81 15.05
C LEU A 346 -14.05 3.04 14.45
N GLY A 347 -14.22 1.77 14.82
CA GLY A 347 -15.32 0.91 14.37
C GLY A 347 -14.93 0.02 13.19
N LYS A 348 -15.66 -1.08 13.03
CA LYS A 348 -15.44 -2.06 11.96
C LYS A 348 -15.77 -1.49 10.58
N LEU A 349 -15.05 -1.94 9.57
CA LEU A 349 -15.34 -1.60 8.18
C LEU A 349 -16.57 -2.36 7.66
N ASP A 350 -17.44 -1.67 6.93
CA ASP A 350 -18.53 -2.26 6.16
C ASP A 350 -17.97 -2.86 4.87
N GLN A 351 -17.76 -4.18 4.88
CA GLN A 351 -17.16 -4.91 3.76
C GLN A 351 -17.97 -4.82 2.45
N ALA A 352 -19.30 -4.63 2.53
CA ALA A 352 -20.11 -4.44 1.33
C ALA A 352 -19.84 -3.06 0.70
N LYS A 353 -19.69 -2.02 1.53
CA LYS A 353 -19.28 -0.68 1.08
C LYS A 353 -17.84 -0.68 0.57
N VAL A 354 -16.91 -1.37 1.22
CA VAL A 354 -15.51 -1.52 0.75
C VAL A 354 -15.49 -2.08 -0.67
N ARG A 355 -16.21 -3.19 -0.94
CA ARG A 355 -16.27 -3.79 -2.30
C ARG A 355 -16.90 -2.87 -3.33
N ARG A 356 -18.00 -2.21 -2.98
CA ARG A 356 -18.65 -1.23 -3.87
C ARG A 356 -17.72 -0.04 -4.16
N GLY A 357 -17.03 0.44 -3.13
CA GLY A 357 -16.06 1.53 -3.21
C GLY A 357 -14.85 1.16 -4.06
N GLU A 358 -14.33 -0.07 -3.96
CA GLU A 358 -13.22 -0.55 -4.78
C GLU A 358 -13.55 -0.47 -6.28
N LYS A 359 -14.76 -0.88 -6.68
CA LYS A 359 -15.21 -0.79 -8.07
C LYS A 359 -15.28 0.66 -8.54
N LEU A 360 -15.87 1.55 -7.73
CA LEU A 360 -15.96 2.98 -8.03
C LEU A 360 -14.55 3.61 -8.11
N PHE A 361 -13.65 3.25 -7.20
CA PHE A 361 -12.29 3.77 -7.16
C PHE A 361 -11.49 3.37 -8.39
N ARG A 362 -11.57 2.09 -8.80
CA ARG A 362 -10.91 1.57 -10.00
C ARG A 362 -11.38 2.31 -11.26
N GLN A 363 -12.66 2.65 -11.34
CA GLN A 363 -13.25 3.34 -12.48
C GLN A 363 -12.90 4.83 -12.53
N ASN A 364 -12.85 5.51 -11.37
CA ASN A 364 -12.85 6.99 -11.34
C ASN A 364 -11.58 7.62 -10.70
N CYS A 365 -10.77 6.86 -9.96
CA CYS A 365 -9.68 7.42 -9.14
C CYS A 365 -8.30 6.82 -9.44
N GLN A 366 -8.24 5.53 -9.80
CA GLN A 366 -6.98 4.77 -9.91
C GLN A 366 -6.06 5.25 -11.05
N SER A 367 -6.57 5.99 -12.04
CA SER A 367 -5.75 6.60 -13.10
C SER A 367 -4.76 7.64 -12.56
N CYS A 368 -5.15 8.37 -11.52
CA CYS A 368 -4.32 9.39 -10.87
C CYS A 368 -3.69 8.86 -9.58
N HIS A 369 -4.45 8.16 -8.75
CA HIS A 369 -4.01 7.73 -7.42
C HIS A 369 -3.49 6.28 -7.44
N PRO A 370 -2.17 6.07 -7.27
CA PRO A 370 -1.62 4.73 -7.22
C PRO A 370 -2.10 4.02 -5.94
N VAL A 371 -2.44 2.74 -6.08
CA VAL A 371 -2.74 1.82 -4.99
C VAL A 371 -2.05 0.49 -5.28
N ARG A 372 -1.81 -0.32 -4.25
CA ARG A 372 -1.32 -1.70 -4.44
C ARG A 372 -2.31 -2.54 -5.26
N GLY A 373 -1.78 -3.35 -6.17
CA GLY A 373 -2.54 -4.32 -6.96
C GLY A 373 -2.97 -5.53 -6.15
N ALA A 374 -3.60 -6.50 -6.82
CA ALA A 374 -4.04 -7.75 -6.20
C ALA A 374 -2.86 -8.63 -5.71
N ASP A 375 -1.66 -8.42 -6.25
CA ASP A 375 -0.41 -9.02 -5.81
C ASP A 375 0.19 -8.34 -4.57
N GLY A 376 -0.47 -7.29 -4.06
CA GLY A 376 0.00 -6.51 -2.92
C GLY A 376 1.11 -5.52 -3.27
N GLU A 377 1.42 -5.30 -4.56
CA GLU A 377 2.52 -4.43 -4.98
C GLU A 377 2.04 -3.18 -5.72
N PHE A 378 2.80 -2.10 -5.63
CA PHE A 378 2.55 -0.89 -6.41
C PHE A 378 3.02 -1.07 -7.86
N ALA A 379 2.38 -0.36 -8.78
CA ALA A 379 2.97 -0.13 -10.09
C ALA A 379 4.29 0.66 -9.93
N LEU A 380 5.40 0.05 -10.35
CA LEU A 380 6.72 0.65 -10.31
C LEU A 380 7.14 1.17 -11.69
N ASN A 381 7.93 2.24 -11.72
CA ASN A 381 8.62 2.70 -12.92
C ASN A 381 9.91 1.91 -13.19
N ASP A 382 10.61 2.23 -14.28
CA ASP A 382 11.87 1.56 -14.66
C ASP A 382 12.96 1.64 -13.58
N ALA A 383 12.90 2.65 -12.70
CA ALA A 383 13.79 2.81 -11.56
C ALA A 383 13.32 2.05 -10.31
N LYS A 384 12.32 1.18 -10.42
CA LYS A 384 11.72 0.39 -9.33
C LYS A 384 11.12 1.26 -8.21
N ARG A 385 10.59 2.43 -8.56
CA ARG A 385 9.92 3.36 -7.62
C ARG A 385 8.43 3.43 -7.91
N ILE A 386 7.61 3.65 -6.88
CA ILE A 386 6.17 3.83 -7.02
C ILE A 386 5.93 4.99 -7.98
N GLN A 387 5.28 4.71 -9.10
CA GLN A 387 4.98 5.74 -10.09
C GLN A 387 3.87 6.65 -9.56
N VAL A 388 4.19 7.90 -9.30
CA VAL A 388 3.21 8.94 -8.94
C VAL A 388 2.81 9.74 -10.18
N THR A 389 1.54 10.12 -10.25
CA THR A 389 1.02 10.96 -11.34
C THR A 389 1.14 12.43 -10.96
N SER A 390 1.66 13.27 -11.86
CA SER A 390 1.68 14.72 -11.69
C SER A 390 0.58 15.35 -12.55
N ASN A 391 -0.44 15.92 -11.91
CA ASN A 391 -1.58 16.54 -12.57
C ASN A 391 -1.36 18.05 -12.68
N THR A 392 -1.59 18.61 -13.85
CA THR A 392 -1.52 20.04 -14.10
C THR A 392 -2.60 20.79 -13.32
N LEU A 393 -2.38 22.09 -13.12
CA LEU A 393 -3.38 22.95 -12.49
C LEU A 393 -4.71 22.98 -13.27
N GLU A 394 -4.68 22.81 -14.59
CA GLU A 394 -5.89 22.75 -15.42
C GLU A 394 -6.68 21.46 -15.19
N GLU A 395 -5.99 20.32 -15.02
CA GLU A 395 -6.63 19.03 -14.71
C GLU A 395 -7.24 19.03 -13.31
N VAL A 396 -6.48 19.47 -12.28
CA VAL A 396 -6.89 19.34 -10.88
C VAL A 396 -7.63 20.57 -10.33
N GLY A 397 -7.38 21.78 -10.81
CA GLY A 397 -8.11 22.99 -10.42
C GLY A 397 -7.98 23.45 -8.95
N THR A 398 -7.15 22.81 -8.13
CA THR A 398 -6.95 23.20 -6.71
C THR A 398 -6.20 24.52 -6.57
N ASP A 399 -6.08 25.06 -5.34
CA ASP A 399 -5.36 26.33 -5.09
C ASP A 399 -4.03 26.43 -5.85
N ALA A 400 -3.83 27.53 -6.58
CA ALA A 400 -2.70 27.70 -7.49
C ALA A 400 -1.49 28.41 -6.84
N GLN A 401 -1.65 28.96 -5.63
CA GLN A 401 -0.68 29.90 -5.07
C GLN A 401 0.68 29.24 -4.83
N PHE A 402 0.70 27.97 -4.39
CA PHE A 402 1.94 27.23 -4.19
C PHE A 402 2.73 27.09 -5.50
N LEU A 403 2.10 26.63 -6.59
CA LEU A 403 2.76 26.52 -7.89
C LEU A 403 3.18 27.89 -8.46
N LYS A 404 2.37 28.94 -8.27
CA LYS A 404 2.73 30.32 -8.68
C LYS A 404 4.01 30.79 -7.99
N ASN A 405 4.16 30.52 -6.69
CA ASN A 405 5.35 30.88 -5.91
C ASN A 405 6.60 30.08 -6.32
N LEU A 406 6.44 28.99 -7.06
CA LEU A 406 7.52 28.13 -7.57
C LEU A 406 7.78 28.31 -9.07
N SER A 407 7.18 29.33 -9.69
CA SER A 407 7.30 29.58 -11.13
C SER A 407 8.76 29.68 -11.58
N PRO A 408 9.16 28.95 -12.64
CA PRO A 408 10.49 29.10 -13.26
C PRO A 408 10.77 30.52 -13.77
N ALA A 409 9.73 31.34 -13.95
CA ALA A 409 9.87 32.74 -14.33
C ALA A 409 10.29 33.66 -13.16
N ASP A 410 10.16 33.23 -11.90
CA ASP A 410 10.59 34.02 -10.74
C ASP A 410 12.11 34.01 -10.59
N HIS A 411 12.74 35.05 -11.12
CA HIS A 411 14.18 35.23 -11.10
C HIS A 411 14.64 36.11 -9.92
N VAL A 412 15.71 35.69 -9.26
CA VAL A 412 16.34 36.39 -8.14
C VAL A 412 17.81 36.71 -8.44
N PHE A 413 18.34 37.75 -7.82
CA PHE A 413 19.76 38.11 -7.94
C PHE A 413 20.64 37.04 -7.33
N THR A 414 21.69 36.64 -8.03
CA THR A 414 22.61 35.56 -7.60
C THR A 414 23.60 35.99 -6.52
N GLY A 415 23.90 37.29 -6.43
CA GLY A 415 24.77 37.86 -5.41
C GLY A 415 26.12 37.16 -5.35
N ILE A 416 26.49 36.71 -4.15
CA ILE A 416 27.74 35.98 -3.88
C ILE A 416 27.84 34.61 -4.58
N LEU A 417 26.72 34.04 -5.05
CA LEU A 417 26.69 32.77 -5.79
C LEU A 417 26.82 32.93 -7.31
N LYS A 418 27.18 34.13 -7.78
CA LYS A 418 27.25 34.42 -9.22
C LYS A 418 28.20 33.48 -9.95
N ASP A 419 29.35 33.18 -9.37
CA ASP A 419 30.38 32.34 -10.01
C ASP A 419 29.94 30.86 -10.05
N GLU A 420 29.26 30.38 -9.00
CA GLU A 420 28.66 29.05 -8.90
C GLU A 420 27.45 28.88 -9.84
N LEU A 421 26.88 29.99 -10.33
CA LEU A 421 25.73 30.05 -11.23
C LEU A 421 26.12 30.57 -12.62
N ASN A 422 27.32 30.17 -13.08
CA ASN A 422 27.86 30.43 -14.42
C ASN A 422 27.98 31.92 -14.78
N GLY A 423 28.22 32.79 -13.80
CA GLY A 423 28.35 34.23 -14.01
C GLY A 423 27.02 34.97 -14.25
N THR A 424 25.88 34.29 -14.11
CA THR A 424 24.56 34.86 -14.42
C THR A 424 24.10 35.81 -13.31
N GLU A 425 23.63 37.00 -13.65
CA GLU A 425 23.18 38.01 -12.66
C GLU A 425 21.89 37.60 -11.94
N LYS A 426 20.94 37.01 -12.69
CA LYS A 426 19.65 36.55 -12.16
C LYS A 426 19.33 35.16 -12.68
N VAL A 427 18.84 34.30 -11.80
CA VAL A 427 18.43 32.93 -12.14
C VAL A 427 17.11 32.58 -11.45
N PRO A 428 16.40 31.52 -11.88
CA PRO A 428 15.21 31.05 -11.18
C PRO A 428 15.49 30.75 -9.70
N ARG A 429 14.57 31.15 -8.82
CA ARG A 429 14.74 31.04 -7.35
C ARG A 429 15.01 29.60 -6.88
N LEU A 430 14.33 28.62 -7.48
CA LEU A 430 14.56 27.20 -7.21
C LEU A 430 15.97 26.72 -7.60
N LEU A 431 16.59 27.33 -8.62
CA LEU A 431 17.96 26.99 -9.01
C LEU A 431 18.97 27.41 -7.93
N VAL A 432 18.77 28.56 -7.28
CA VAL A 432 19.61 28.99 -6.15
C VAL A 432 19.54 27.97 -5.02
N LEU A 433 18.33 27.55 -4.61
CA LEU A 433 18.14 26.53 -3.59
C LEU A 433 18.83 25.21 -3.97
N ALA A 434 18.63 24.74 -5.20
CA ALA A 434 19.23 23.50 -5.70
C ALA A 434 20.77 23.56 -5.69
N THR A 435 21.36 24.70 -6.03
CA THR A 435 22.82 24.92 -5.97
C THR A 435 23.34 24.87 -4.54
N VAL A 436 22.67 25.54 -3.60
CA VAL A 436 23.06 25.55 -2.18
C VAL A 436 22.95 24.15 -1.57
N VAL A 437 21.83 23.45 -1.79
CA VAL A 437 21.62 22.08 -1.30
C VAL A 437 22.70 21.14 -1.83
N ARG A 438 22.99 21.19 -3.14
CA ARG A 438 24.02 20.36 -3.75
C ARG A 438 25.40 20.62 -3.16
N GLY A 439 25.75 21.89 -2.98
CA GLY A 439 27.01 22.30 -2.36
C GLY A 439 27.15 21.77 -0.94
N ILE A 440 26.10 21.91 -0.12
CA ILE A 440 26.08 21.41 1.26
C ILE A 440 26.21 19.88 1.29
N MET A 441 25.44 19.16 0.46
CA MET A 441 25.51 17.70 0.39
C MET A 441 26.93 17.23 0.03
N ALA A 442 27.56 17.82 -0.99
CA ALA A 442 28.92 17.47 -1.39
C ALA A 442 29.93 17.69 -0.24
N LYS A 443 29.80 18.82 0.46
CA LYS A 443 30.70 19.16 1.56
C LYS A 443 30.51 18.26 2.78
N ARG A 444 29.25 17.99 3.17
CA ARG A 444 28.93 17.09 4.28
C ARG A 444 29.34 15.65 3.96
N ALA A 445 29.07 15.17 2.75
CA ALA A 445 29.49 13.84 2.33
C ALA A 445 31.00 13.65 2.41
N SER A 446 31.77 14.63 1.91
CA SER A 446 33.23 14.62 2.03
C SER A 446 33.71 14.65 3.49
N ALA A 447 33.09 15.47 4.33
CA ALA A 447 33.46 15.60 5.75
C ALA A 447 33.11 14.37 6.61
N GLU A 448 32.01 13.69 6.26
CA GLU A 448 31.49 12.53 6.99
C GLU A 448 32.01 11.20 6.41
N GLY A 449 32.69 11.23 5.25
CA GLY A 449 33.18 10.01 4.57
C GLY A 449 32.07 9.19 3.94
N ILE A 450 31.00 9.86 3.46
CA ILE A 450 29.83 9.23 2.85
C ILE A 450 30.01 9.22 1.33
N ASP A 451 29.85 8.05 0.71
CA ASP A 451 29.78 7.94 -0.74
C ASP A 451 28.35 8.18 -1.23
N LEU A 452 28.13 9.31 -1.90
CA LEU A 452 26.83 9.65 -2.47
C LEU A 452 26.45 8.79 -3.68
N THR A 453 27.40 8.04 -4.26
CA THR A 453 27.16 7.14 -5.39
C THR A 453 26.58 5.80 -4.96
N GLU A 454 26.87 5.31 -3.75
CA GLU A 454 26.25 4.09 -3.19
C GLU A 454 24.78 4.32 -2.77
N THR A 455 24.42 5.58 -2.47
CA THR A 455 23.02 6.01 -2.28
C THR A 455 22.28 6.28 -3.60
N ASP A 456 22.91 6.00 -4.75
CA ASP A 456 22.40 6.25 -6.09
C ASP A 456 22.26 4.93 -6.91
N PRO A 457 21.15 4.19 -6.78
CA PRO A 457 21.05 2.86 -7.36
C PRO A 457 20.63 2.84 -8.84
N GLY A 458 20.61 3.97 -9.57
CA GLY A 458 20.19 3.92 -10.96
C GLY A 458 20.09 5.25 -11.72
N PRO A 459 19.83 5.17 -13.03
CA PRO A 459 19.71 6.35 -13.88
C PRO A 459 18.68 7.34 -13.34
N GLN A 460 18.98 8.64 -13.46
CA GLN A 460 18.02 9.71 -13.25
C GLN A 460 16.72 9.36 -14.01
N PRO A 461 15.54 9.36 -13.37
CA PRO A 461 14.31 9.23 -14.13
C PRO A 461 14.29 10.34 -15.19
N PRO A 462 13.85 10.05 -16.42
CA PRO A 462 13.76 11.07 -17.45
C PRO A 462 12.97 12.27 -16.90
N PRO A 463 13.34 13.51 -17.24
CA PRO A 463 12.57 14.68 -16.84
C PRO A 463 11.11 14.44 -17.21
N HIS A 464 10.19 14.72 -16.28
CA HIS A 464 8.77 14.57 -16.55
C HIS A 464 8.43 15.33 -17.86
N PRO A 465 7.66 14.74 -18.79
CA PRO A 465 7.39 15.35 -20.09
C PRO A 465 6.82 16.77 -20.01
N ARG A 466 6.19 17.12 -18.87
CA ARG A 466 5.60 18.44 -18.59
C ARG A 466 6.47 19.37 -17.72
N GLY A 467 7.65 18.93 -17.27
CA GLY A 467 8.57 19.70 -16.43
C GLY A 467 8.28 19.67 -14.92
N MET A 468 9.30 19.90 -14.11
CA MET A 468 9.26 19.97 -12.65
C MET A 468 8.47 21.21 -12.18
N GLY A 469 7.60 21.09 -11.16
CA GLY A 469 6.82 22.23 -10.65
C GLY A 469 5.63 22.66 -11.51
N SER A 470 5.20 21.82 -12.46
CA SER A 470 4.10 22.13 -13.39
C SER A 470 2.71 21.70 -12.90
N GLY A 471 2.62 21.05 -11.74
CA GLY A 471 1.39 20.44 -11.25
C GLY A 471 1.50 19.88 -9.83
N TYR A 472 0.41 19.30 -9.35
CA TYR A 472 0.33 18.61 -8.05
C TYR A 472 0.39 17.10 -8.22
N ILE A 473 1.15 16.42 -7.35
CA ILE A 473 1.22 14.95 -7.38
C ILE A 473 -0.03 14.31 -6.76
N SER A 474 -0.56 13.29 -7.42
CA SER A 474 -1.48 12.32 -6.82
C SER A 474 -0.67 11.25 -6.11
N ARG A 475 -0.77 11.25 -4.78
CA ARG A 475 -0.03 10.35 -3.90
C ARG A 475 -0.75 9.01 -3.74
N PRO A 476 -0.04 7.94 -3.35
CA PRO A 476 -0.66 6.74 -2.83
C PRO A 476 -1.62 7.06 -1.68
N LEU A 477 -2.75 6.37 -1.63
CA LEU A 477 -3.83 6.64 -0.67
C LEU A 477 -3.86 5.65 0.51
N GLU A 478 -2.90 4.74 0.62
CA GLU A 478 -2.76 3.90 1.82
C GLU A 478 -2.60 4.77 3.07
N GLY A 479 -3.39 4.48 4.11
CA GLY A 479 -3.45 5.27 5.34
C GLY A 479 -4.01 6.69 5.17
N ILE A 480 -4.68 7.02 4.04
CA ILE A 480 -5.21 8.38 3.79
C ILE A 480 -6.16 8.86 4.90
N TRP A 481 -6.87 7.94 5.56
CA TRP A 481 -7.75 8.25 6.70
C TRP A 481 -7.03 9.00 7.83
N ALA A 482 -5.71 8.81 7.96
CA ALA A 482 -4.89 9.30 9.06
C ALA A 482 -4.32 10.72 8.84
N ASN A 483 -4.59 11.39 7.70
CA ASN A 483 -4.04 12.71 7.39
C ASN A 483 -5.10 13.79 7.05
N PRO A 484 -6.14 14.00 7.87
CA PRO A 484 -6.93 15.22 7.74
C PRO A 484 -6.11 16.46 8.17
N PRO A 485 -6.42 17.66 7.66
CA PRO A 485 -7.36 17.93 6.58
C PRO A 485 -6.72 17.67 5.21
N TYR A 486 -7.55 17.52 4.19
CA TYR A 486 -7.19 17.07 2.86
C TYR A 486 -6.84 18.23 1.91
N PHE A 487 -6.33 17.84 0.73
CA PHE A 487 -5.64 18.68 -0.26
C PHE A 487 -4.27 19.17 0.19
N HIS A 488 -3.49 19.64 -0.79
CA HIS A 488 -2.12 20.11 -0.57
C HIS A 488 -2.03 21.30 0.40
N ASN A 489 -3.11 22.05 0.60
CA ASN A 489 -3.21 23.21 1.48
C ASN A 489 -4.10 22.97 2.71
N GLY A 490 -4.54 21.73 2.96
CA GLY A 490 -5.33 21.38 4.14
C GLY A 490 -6.68 22.12 4.21
N SER A 491 -7.33 22.33 3.06
CA SER A 491 -8.52 23.18 2.93
C SER A 491 -9.84 22.44 2.97
N VAL A 492 -9.82 21.10 3.00
CA VAL A 492 -11.02 20.26 3.02
C VAL A 492 -11.01 19.39 4.28
N PRO A 493 -12.05 19.44 5.15
CA PRO A 493 -11.98 18.85 6.48
C PRO A 493 -12.08 17.31 6.52
N SER A 494 -12.71 16.69 5.52
CA SER A 494 -13.03 15.26 5.52
C SER A 494 -12.88 14.61 4.14
N LEU A 495 -12.66 13.29 4.08
CA LEU A 495 -12.63 12.55 2.81
C LEU A 495 -13.98 12.59 2.10
N TYR A 496 -15.07 12.64 2.85
CA TYR A 496 -16.39 12.81 2.26
C TYR A 496 -16.47 14.11 1.44
N GLU A 497 -15.98 15.22 1.98
CA GLU A 497 -16.02 16.51 1.30
C GLU A 497 -15.08 16.62 0.10
N THR A 498 -14.02 15.80 0.01
CA THR A 498 -13.18 15.75 -1.21
C THR A 498 -13.94 15.15 -2.40
N LEU A 499 -15.03 14.43 -2.15
CA LEU A 499 -15.92 13.83 -3.14
C LEU A 499 -17.17 14.68 -3.43
N LEU A 500 -17.29 15.87 -2.81
CA LEU A 500 -18.34 16.84 -3.11
C LEU A 500 -17.86 17.85 -4.17
N PRO A 501 -18.78 18.40 -4.97
CA PRO A 501 -18.54 19.67 -5.67
C PRO A 501 -18.06 20.75 -4.68
N ALA A 502 -17.14 21.61 -5.11
CA ALA A 502 -16.53 22.64 -4.27
C ALA A 502 -17.55 23.62 -3.70
N ALA A 503 -18.64 23.88 -4.43
CA ALA A 503 -19.74 24.73 -3.97
C ALA A 503 -20.48 24.17 -2.75
N GLU A 504 -20.34 22.86 -2.47
CA GLU A 504 -20.99 22.17 -1.35
C GLU A 504 -20.04 21.90 -0.17
N ARG A 505 -18.75 22.25 -0.32
CA ARG A 505 -17.73 22.05 0.73
C ARG A 505 -17.83 23.13 1.81
N SER A 506 -17.42 22.75 3.02
CA SER A 506 -17.30 23.64 4.16
C SER A 506 -16.31 24.77 3.88
N LEU A 507 -16.72 26.01 4.14
CA LEU A 507 -15.87 27.21 4.00
C LEU A 507 -15.05 27.51 5.25
N SER A 508 -15.32 26.81 6.36
CA SER A 508 -14.61 26.97 7.62
C SER A 508 -14.79 25.77 8.55
N PHE A 509 -13.75 25.42 9.31
CA PHE A 509 -13.76 24.32 10.29
C PHE A 509 -12.62 24.46 11.31
N SER A 510 -12.73 23.78 12.45
CA SER A 510 -11.70 23.79 13.51
C SER A 510 -10.65 22.70 13.30
N VAL A 511 -9.39 23.10 13.13
CA VAL A 511 -8.27 22.16 12.95
C VAL A 511 -7.63 21.78 14.30
N GLY A 512 -7.44 22.76 15.19
CA GLY A 512 -6.76 22.55 16.47
C GLY A 512 -7.53 21.74 17.52
N ALA A 513 -8.80 21.38 17.25
CA ALA A 513 -9.63 20.59 18.17
C ALA A 513 -9.28 19.10 18.19
N ARG A 514 -8.63 18.58 17.14
CA ARG A 514 -8.22 17.16 16.95
C ARG A 514 -9.33 16.11 17.07
N LYS A 515 -10.60 16.54 17.20
CA LYS A 515 -11.76 15.65 17.25
C LYS A 515 -11.99 15.02 15.89
N PHE A 516 -11.87 13.70 15.85
CA PHE A 516 -12.00 12.94 14.62
C PHE A 516 -13.44 12.47 14.38
N ASP A 517 -13.90 12.61 13.14
CA ASP A 517 -15.15 12.04 12.64
C ASP A 517 -14.82 10.78 11.81
N PRO A 518 -15.09 9.56 12.30
CA PRO A 518 -14.80 8.34 11.56
C PRO A 518 -15.81 8.04 10.44
N VAL A 519 -16.95 8.75 10.39
CA VAL A 519 -17.96 8.55 9.35
C VAL A 519 -17.53 9.27 8.08
N ASN A 520 -17.31 10.59 8.17
CA ASN A 520 -16.83 11.39 7.03
C ASN A 520 -15.31 11.29 6.84
N VAL A 521 -14.60 10.74 7.83
CA VAL A 521 -13.14 10.57 7.88
C VAL A 521 -12.43 11.90 7.80
N GLY A 522 -12.30 12.56 8.94
CA GLY A 522 -11.57 13.82 9.05
C GLY A 522 -11.86 14.56 10.35
N PHE A 523 -11.77 15.88 10.35
CA PHE A 523 -12.11 16.69 11.53
C PHE A 523 -13.60 17.01 11.61
N ALA A 524 -14.15 16.93 12.82
CA ALA A 524 -15.51 17.36 13.08
C ALA A 524 -15.65 18.88 12.88
N ILE A 525 -16.47 19.28 11.91
CA ILE A 525 -16.65 20.68 11.48
C ILE A 525 -17.13 21.60 12.61
N ASP A 526 -17.99 21.09 13.50
CA ASP A 526 -18.62 21.85 14.59
C ASP A 526 -17.83 21.75 15.92
N ALA A 527 -16.62 21.20 15.90
CA ALA A 527 -15.82 21.08 17.11
C ALA A 527 -15.40 22.47 17.62
N GLU A 528 -15.80 22.80 18.85
CA GLU A 528 -15.22 23.93 19.58
C GLU A 528 -13.71 23.69 19.80
N GLY A 529 -12.88 24.68 19.47
CA GLY A 529 -11.44 24.62 19.62
C GLY A 529 -10.73 25.85 19.04
N ALA A 530 -9.43 25.98 19.35
CA ALA A 530 -8.58 27.01 18.74
C ALA A 530 -8.17 26.62 17.30
N GLY A 531 -7.80 27.60 16.48
CA GLY A 531 -7.24 27.35 15.15
C GLY A 531 -8.29 27.02 14.08
N ARG A 532 -9.21 27.97 13.85
CA ARG A 532 -10.21 27.91 12.79
C ARG A 532 -9.56 28.14 11.43
N PHE A 533 -9.80 27.23 10.49
CA PHE A 533 -9.49 27.44 9.08
C PHE A 533 -10.64 28.21 8.42
N GLU A 534 -10.31 29.12 7.51
CA GLU A 534 -11.30 29.92 6.76
C GLU A 534 -10.84 30.07 5.29
N VAL A 535 -11.76 29.82 4.36
CA VAL A 535 -11.52 30.04 2.92
C VAL A 535 -11.50 31.53 2.58
N ASN A 536 -12.38 32.29 3.23
CA ASN A 536 -12.54 33.73 3.05
C ASN A 536 -12.29 34.46 4.37
N ASP A 537 -11.85 35.71 4.31
CA ASP A 537 -11.72 36.58 5.48
C ASP A 537 -13.08 37.11 5.97
N ASP A 538 -13.05 37.91 7.04
CA ASP A 538 -14.24 38.50 7.67
C ASP A 538 -15.07 39.37 6.70
N ASP A 539 -14.47 39.90 5.63
CA ASP A 539 -15.12 40.70 4.59
C ASP A 539 -15.65 39.84 3.42
N GLY A 540 -15.45 38.53 3.46
CA GLY A 540 -15.83 37.59 2.41
C GLY A 540 -14.83 37.52 1.24
N THR A 541 -13.64 38.08 1.40
CA THR A 541 -12.57 38.04 0.37
C THR A 541 -11.81 36.71 0.45
N PRO A 542 -11.56 36.02 -0.67
CA PRO A 542 -10.77 34.79 -0.66
C PRO A 542 -9.37 34.99 -0.07
N ILE A 543 -9.03 34.18 0.93
CA ILE A 543 -7.70 34.18 1.54
C ILE A 543 -6.74 33.46 0.59
N ILE A 544 -5.66 34.15 0.24
CA ILE A 544 -4.62 33.62 -0.65
C ILE A 544 -4.04 32.32 -0.08
N GLY A 545 -4.08 31.24 -0.84
CA GLY A 545 -3.58 29.92 -0.44
C GLY A 545 -4.59 29.03 0.31
N ASN A 546 -5.77 29.55 0.67
CA ASN A 546 -6.81 28.81 1.39
C ASN A 546 -7.95 28.32 0.50
N SER A 547 -7.82 28.37 -0.83
CA SER A 547 -8.91 27.91 -1.69
C SER A 547 -9.17 26.41 -1.50
N ASN A 548 -10.44 26.05 -1.30
CA ASN A 548 -10.92 24.68 -1.19
C ASN A 548 -11.55 24.16 -2.49
N VAL A 549 -11.35 24.86 -3.61
CA VAL A 549 -11.87 24.48 -4.93
C VAL A 549 -10.99 23.42 -5.60
N GLY A 550 -11.46 22.88 -6.74
CA GLY A 550 -10.71 21.89 -7.51
C GLY A 550 -10.96 20.46 -7.04
N HIS A 551 -10.33 19.51 -7.71
CA HIS A 551 -10.58 18.07 -7.58
C HIS A 551 -12.05 17.71 -7.88
N GLU A 552 -12.73 18.49 -8.70
CA GLU A 552 -14.11 18.23 -9.18
C GLU A 552 -14.10 17.58 -10.58
N GLY A 553 -13.04 17.85 -11.34
CA GLY A 553 -12.94 17.56 -12.77
C GLY A 553 -13.56 18.67 -13.63
N HIS A 554 -12.91 18.96 -14.76
CA HIS A 554 -13.36 19.59 -16.02
C HIS A 554 -12.45 20.71 -16.54
N GLY A 555 -11.60 20.31 -17.49
CA GLY A 555 -10.90 21.15 -18.48
C GLY A 555 -10.72 20.34 -19.78
N SER A 556 -11.59 20.56 -20.77
CA SER A 556 -11.49 20.11 -22.18
C SER A 556 -11.54 18.61 -22.57
N SER A 557 -11.54 17.63 -21.65
CA SER A 557 -11.65 16.19 -21.99
C SER A 557 -12.95 15.54 -21.45
N PRO A 558 -13.72 14.77 -22.26
CA PRO A 558 -14.93 14.05 -21.80
C PRO A 558 -14.70 12.93 -20.77
N ALA A 559 -13.50 12.76 -20.22
CA ALA A 559 -13.07 11.52 -19.57
C ALA A 559 -13.00 11.54 -18.04
N GLU A 560 -13.05 12.67 -17.34
CA GLU A 560 -12.69 12.68 -15.90
C GLU A 560 -13.49 13.72 -15.09
N GLY A 561 -14.59 13.29 -14.47
CA GLY A 561 -15.20 14.01 -13.34
C GLY A 561 -14.82 13.32 -12.03
N PHE A 562 -13.95 13.93 -11.22
CA PHE A 562 -13.39 13.29 -10.01
C PHE A 562 -14.40 13.17 -8.86
N THR A 563 -15.44 14.01 -8.87
CA THR A 563 -16.61 13.91 -7.97
C THR A 563 -17.80 13.24 -8.66
N GLN A 564 -17.60 12.69 -9.85
CA GLN A 564 -18.65 12.19 -10.72
C GLN A 564 -18.36 10.75 -11.15
N THR A 565 -19.38 10.09 -11.71
CA THR A 565 -19.22 8.81 -12.37
C THR A 565 -19.88 8.82 -13.75
N PHE A 566 -19.31 8.03 -14.66
CA PHE A 566 -19.81 7.89 -16.02
C PHE A 566 -20.69 6.63 -16.13
N GLU A 567 -21.97 6.83 -16.40
CA GLU A 567 -22.99 5.79 -16.49
C GLU A 567 -23.95 6.11 -17.64
N ASP A 568 -24.34 5.10 -18.43
CA ASP A 568 -25.25 5.25 -19.58
C ASP A 568 -24.86 6.36 -20.58
N GLY A 569 -23.55 6.55 -20.78
CA GLY A 569 -23.02 7.55 -21.72
C GLY A 569 -23.09 9.00 -21.20
N LYS A 570 -23.37 9.21 -19.90
CA LYS A 570 -23.45 10.53 -19.28
C LYS A 570 -22.67 10.57 -17.97
N TRP A 571 -22.11 11.74 -17.68
CA TRP A 571 -21.58 12.04 -16.36
C TRP A 571 -22.71 12.43 -15.42
N ARG A 572 -22.70 11.85 -14.22
CA ARG A 572 -23.52 12.29 -13.09
C ARG A 572 -22.68 12.40 -11.84
N ASP A 573 -23.07 13.28 -10.95
CA ASP A 573 -22.48 13.38 -9.62
C ASP A 573 -22.65 12.06 -8.85
N PHE A 574 -21.71 11.76 -7.94
CA PHE A 574 -21.86 10.62 -7.04
C PHE A 574 -23.09 10.83 -6.15
N THR A 575 -23.80 9.75 -5.86
CA THR A 575 -24.75 9.71 -4.75
C THR A 575 -24.02 9.62 -3.42
N ASP A 576 -24.65 10.02 -2.32
CA ASP A 576 -24.04 9.92 -0.98
C ASP A 576 -23.65 8.48 -0.64
N ASP A 577 -24.45 7.49 -1.04
CA ASP A 577 -24.12 6.08 -0.85
C ASP A 577 -22.84 5.66 -1.60
N GLU A 578 -22.59 6.22 -2.79
CA GLU A 578 -21.36 5.99 -3.55
C GLU A 578 -20.17 6.70 -2.93
N ARG A 579 -20.36 7.93 -2.44
CA ARG A 579 -19.32 8.65 -1.69
C ARG A 579 -18.92 7.88 -0.43
N TYR A 580 -19.89 7.43 0.36
CA TYR A 580 -19.60 6.63 1.54
C TYR A 580 -19.00 5.26 1.20
N ALA A 581 -19.34 4.65 0.06
CA ALA A 581 -18.66 3.45 -0.40
C ALA A 581 -17.18 3.73 -0.73
N LEU A 582 -16.89 4.82 -1.45
CA LEU A 582 -15.52 5.27 -1.73
C LEU A 582 -14.74 5.59 -0.44
N VAL A 583 -15.36 6.30 0.50
CA VAL A 583 -14.77 6.59 1.82
C VAL A 583 -14.45 5.30 2.56
N GLU A 584 -15.38 4.34 2.60
CA GLU A 584 -15.15 3.06 3.28
C GLU A 584 -14.01 2.26 2.63
N TYR A 585 -13.93 2.25 1.31
CA TYR A 585 -12.79 1.65 0.59
C TYR A 585 -11.48 2.35 0.92
N MET A 586 -11.43 3.68 0.96
CA MET A 586 -10.22 4.43 1.32
C MET A 586 -9.77 4.18 2.77
N LYS A 587 -10.69 3.90 3.71
CA LYS A 587 -10.31 3.43 5.06
C LYS A 587 -9.59 2.08 5.01
N SER A 588 -9.99 1.19 4.09
CA SER A 588 -9.44 -0.17 3.95
C SER A 588 -8.05 -0.23 3.32
N LEU A 589 -7.56 0.85 2.72
CA LEU A 589 -6.26 0.88 2.04
C LEU A 589 -5.10 0.77 3.04
N SER A 590 -4.45 -0.40 3.05
CA SER A 590 -3.31 -0.72 3.90
C SER A 590 -2.00 -0.79 3.12
N SER A 591 -0.90 -0.49 3.79
CA SER A 591 0.47 -0.59 3.28
C SER A 591 1.10 -1.96 3.46
N ARG A 592 0.50 -2.83 4.27
CA ARG A 592 0.84 -4.24 4.26
C ARG A 592 0.43 -4.76 2.88
N PRO A 593 1.24 -5.62 2.22
CA PRO A 593 0.68 -6.47 1.16
C PRO A 593 -0.62 -6.99 1.73
N ARG A 594 -1.72 -7.02 0.96
CA ARG A 594 -2.92 -7.75 1.41
C ARG A 594 -2.38 -9.09 1.85
N THR A 595 -2.24 -9.26 3.17
CA THR A 595 -1.68 -10.49 3.67
C THR A 595 -2.72 -11.47 3.21
N PRO A 596 -2.34 -12.68 2.84
CA PRO A 596 -3.32 -13.70 2.81
C PRO A 596 -4.00 -13.75 4.22
N GLY A 597 -5.09 -12.98 4.45
CA GLY A 597 -5.55 -12.56 5.78
C GLY A 597 -6.37 -11.26 5.88
N ASP A 598 -6.17 -10.23 5.03
CA ASP A 598 -6.85 -8.90 5.25
C ASP A 598 -8.19 -8.72 4.49
N SER A 599 -8.51 -9.65 3.60
CA SER A 599 -9.75 -10.45 3.72
C SER A 599 -9.22 -11.81 4.12
N GLU A 600 -9.72 -12.48 5.18
CA GLU A 600 -9.24 -13.82 5.61
C GLU A 600 -8.86 -14.65 4.38
N SER A 601 -7.57 -14.74 4.06
CA SER A 601 -7.24 -15.27 2.76
C SER A 601 -7.51 -16.74 2.80
N LEU A 602 -8.19 -17.16 1.76
CA LEU A 602 -8.54 -18.54 1.56
C LEU A 602 -7.33 -19.35 1.07
N GLU A 603 -6.14 -18.75 0.90
CA GLU A 603 -4.92 -19.41 0.40
C GLU A 603 -3.68 -19.04 1.20
N ALA A 604 -2.70 -19.93 1.24
CA ALA A 604 -1.38 -19.74 1.87
C ALA A 604 -0.30 -20.26 0.91
N VAL A 605 0.15 -19.41 -0.01
CA VAL A 605 1.08 -19.80 -1.08
C VAL A 605 2.47 -20.11 -0.49
N PRO A 606 2.99 -21.35 -0.64
CA PRO A 606 4.32 -21.69 -0.15
C PRO A 606 5.42 -20.96 -0.93
N GLY A 607 6.50 -20.58 -0.25
CA GLY A 607 7.70 -20.05 -0.90
C GLY A 607 8.30 -21.05 -1.90
N GLY A 608 8.69 -20.59 -3.09
CA GLY A 608 9.23 -21.45 -4.15
C GLY A 608 8.18 -22.11 -5.05
N GLU A 609 6.87 -21.93 -4.79
CA GLU A 609 5.84 -22.60 -5.57
C GLU A 609 5.81 -22.15 -7.04
N ALA A 610 6.05 -20.87 -7.31
CA ALA A 610 6.06 -20.35 -8.68
C ALA A 610 7.15 -21.02 -9.54
N GLU A 611 8.33 -21.24 -8.97
CA GLU A 611 9.44 -21.96 -9.60
C GLU A 611 9.10 -23.43 -9.84
N MET A 612 8.46 -24.09 -8.87
CA MET A 612 7.98 -25.47 -9.03
C MET A 612 6.92 -25.59 -10.12
N ILE A 613 5.99 -24.62 -10.23
CA ILE A 613 4.99 -24.57 -11.30
C ILE A 613 5.68 -24.39 -12.66
N ALA A 614 6.68 -23.51 -12.76
CA ALA A 614 7.42 -23.31 -14.00
C ALA A 614 8.17 -24.59 -14.43
N SER A 615 8.87 -25.23 -13.50
CA SER A 615 9.53 -26.52 -13.72
C SER A 615 8.54 -27.62 -14.14
N LEU A 616 7.37 -27.69 -13.52
CA LEU A 616 6.31 -28.63 -13.92
C LEU A 616 5.81 -28.36 -15.35
N VAL A 617 5.64 -27.09 -15.72
CA VAL A 617 5.26 -26.70 -17.10
C VAL A 617 6.31 -27.15 -18.10
N ASP A 618 7.59 -26.99 -17.79
CA ASP A 618 8.70 -27.43 -18.65
C ASP A 618 8.74 -28.96 -18.78
N LEU A 619 8.65 -29.70 -17.68
CA LEU A 619 8.60 -31.17 -17.66
C LEU A 619 7.42 -31.71 -18.48
N MET A 620 6.24 -31.08 -18.37
CA MET A 620 5.08 -31.47 -19.14
C MET A 620 5.23 -31.12 -20.63
N THR A 621 5.82 -29.96 -20.93
CA THR A 621 6.08 -29.53 -22.31
C THR A 621 7.00 -30.53 -23.01
N ASP A 622 8.14 -30.86 -22.39
CA ASP A 622 9.10 -31.84 -22.93
C ASP A 622 8.44 -33.22 -23.12
N ARG A 623 7.66 -33.68 -22.14
CA ARG A 623 6.94 -34.95 -22.25
C ARG A 623 5.92 -34.95 -23.39
N MET A 624 5.13 -33.89 -23.52
CA MET A 624 4.14 -33.77 -24.61
C MET A 624 4.84 -33.74 -25.98
N GLN A 625 5.93 -32.98 -26.12
CA GLN A 625 6.71 -32.92 -27.35
C GLN A 625 7.31 -34.29 -27.71
N LYS A 626 7.88 -35.01 -26.74
CA LYS A 626 8.38 -36.38 -26.94
C LYS A 626 7.28 -37.35 -27.32
N GLN A 627 6.15 -37.33 -26.60
CA GLN A 627 5.02 -38.23 -26.81
C GLN A 627 4.39 -38.06 -28.20
N TYR A 628 4.32 -36.83 -28.71
CA TYR A 628 3.73 -36.51 -30.01
C TYR A 628 4.78 -36.22 -31.09
N SER A 629 6.03 -36.62 -30.88
CA SER A 629 7.09 -36.47 -31.87
C SER A 629 6.72 -37.21 -33.17
N GLY A 630 6.62 -36.48 -34.27
CA GLY A 630 6.21 -37.01 -35.58
C GLY A 630 4.70 -37.25 -35.74
N ALA A 631 3.86 -36.94 -34.75
CA ALA A 631 2.41 -37.03 -34.89
C ALA A 631 1.84 -35.88 -35.74
N LYS A 632 0.81 -36.16 -36.56
CA LYS A 632 0.12 -35.13 -37.37
C LYS A 632 -0.59 -34.07 -36.53
N ARG A 633 -0.94 -34.39 -35.29
CA ARG A 633 -1.61 -33.50 -34.34
C ARG A 633 -1.21 -33.86 -32.91
N MET A 634 -0.96 -32.84 -32.10
CA MET A 634 -0.77 -32.99 -30.66
C MET A 634 -2.14 -33.05 -29.97
N LEU A 635 -2.36 -34.06 -29.12
CA LEU A 635 -3.56 -34.15 -28.26
C LEU A 635 -3.27 -33.56 -26.88
N ARG A 636 -4.28 -33.53 -26.00
CA ARG A 636 -4.14 -33.07 -24.61
C ARG A 636 -3.13 -33.92 -23.85
N GLY A 637 -2.25 -33.30 -23.06
CA GLY A 637 -1.17 -34.00 -22.33
C GLY A 637 -1.67 -34.96 -21.25
N VAL A 638 -2.85 -34.67 -20.70
CA VAL A 638 -3.69 -35.58 -19.93
C VAL A 638 -5.12 -35.47 -20.47
N HIS A 639 -5.92 -36.51 -20.30
CA HIS A 639 -7.24 -36.60 -20.93
C HIS A 639 -7.24 -36.62 -22.48
N PRO A 640 -6.29 -37.30 -23.17
CA PRO A 640 -6.22 -37.29 -24.64
C PRO A 640 -7.37 -38.05 -25.30
N LYS A 641 -7.93 -39.07 -24.64
CA LYS A 641 -9.06 -39.86 -25.15
C LYS A 641 -10.37 -39.28 -24.63
N ASP A 642 -11.21 -38.78 -25.53
CA ASP A 642 -12.61 -38.43 -25.25
C ASP A 642 -13.54 -39.63 -25.42
N HIS A 643 -14.61 -39.68 -24.63
CA HIS A 643 -15.77 -40.56 -24.85
C HIS A 643 -16.89 -39.85 -25.62
N GLY A 644 -16.83 -38.52 -25.71
CA GLY A 644 -17.82 -37.69 -26.39
C GLY A 644 -17.85 -36.27 -25.86
N CYS A 645 -18.35 -35.34 -26.68
CA CYS A 645 -18.75 -34.02 -26.20
C CYS A 645 -20.20 -33.76 -26.60
N VAL A 646 -21.01 -33.46 -25.61
CA VAL A 646 -22.46 -33.37 -25.71
C VAL A 646 -22.91 -31.96 -25.35
N THR A 647 -24.04 -31.53 -25.88
CA THR A 647 -24.75 -30.35 -25.39
C THR A 647 -25.62 -30.72 -24.21
N ALA A 648 -25.78 -29.78 -23.29
CA ALA A 648 -26.57 -29.96 -22.08
C ALA A 648 -27.14 -28.62 -21.62
N THR A 649 -28.06 -28.68 -20.67
CA THR A 649 -28.61 -27.53 -19.98
C THR A 649 -28.23 -27.62 -18.50
N PHE A 650 -27.76 -26.51 -17.94
CA PHE A 650 -27.46 -26.38 -16.51
C PHE A 650 -28.52 -25.49 -15.87
N GLU A 651 -29.38 -26.08 -15.04
CA GLU A 651 -30.53 -25.40 -14.42
C GLU A 651 -30.29 -25.22 -12.92
N VAL A 652 -30.24 -23.98 -12.45
CA VAL A 652 -30.14 -23.66 -11.02
C VAL A 652 -31.49 -23.88 -10.34
N LEU A 653 -31.49 -24.49 -9.16
CA LEU A 653 -32.72 -24.79 -8.44
C LEU A 653 -33.49 -23.50 -8.09
N PRO A 654 -34.82 -23.42 -8.34
CA PRO A 654 -35.59 -22.21 -8.11
C PRO A 654 -35.75 -21.87 -6.62
N ASP A 655 -35.75 -22.89 -5.76
CA ASP A 655 -35.93 -22.75 -4.31
C ASP A 655 -34.61 -22.71 -3.54
N LEU A 656 -33.55 -22.20 -4.17
CA LEU A 656 -32.21 -22.19 -3.58
C LEU A 656 -32.15 -21.26 -2.36
N ARG A 657 -31.59 -21.78 -1.24
CA ARG A 657 -31.44 -21.02 0.01
C ARG A 657 -30.51 -19.81 -0.23
N PRO A 658 -30.78 -18.62 0.38
CA PRO A 658 -30.00 -17.40 0.15
C PRO A 658 -28.48 -17.57 0.22
N ASP A 659 -27.99 -18.37 1.18
CA ASP A 659 -26.55 -18.57 1.35
C ASP A 659 -25.86 -19.24 0.15
N TYR A 660 -26.61 -19.94 -0.71
CA TYR A 660 -26.07 -20.62 -1.89
C TYR A 660 -26.25 -19.83 -3.19
N ARG A 661 -26.85 -18.62 -3.12
CA ARG A 661 -27.11 -17.75 -4.28
C ARG A 661 -25.86 -16.94 -4.64
N VAL A 662 -24.88 -17.61 -5.22
CA VAL A 662 -23.53 -17.06 -5.45
C VAL A 662 -23.10 -17.26 -6.89
N GLY A 663 -22.63 -16.20 -7.54
CA GLY A 663 -22.15 -16.26 -8.92
C GLY A 663 -23.19 -16.89 -9.86
N VAL A 664 -22.79 -17.96 -10.58
CA VAL A 664 -23.69 -18.71 -11.49
C VAL A 664 -24.87 -19.41 -10.81
N PHE A 665 -24.95 -19.47 -9.48
CA PHE A 665 -26.05 -20.15 -8.77
C PHE A 665 -27.20 -19.18 -8.45
N GLN A 666 -27.72 -18.49 -9.46
CA GLN A 666 -28.91 -17.64 -9.30
C GLN A 666 -30.20 -18.45 -9.43
N PRO A 667 -31.15 -18.39 -8.49
CA PRO A 667 -32.32 -19.27 -8.49
C PRO A 667 -33.14 -19.20 -9.79
N GLY A 668 -33.37 -20.34 -10.43
CA GLY A 668 -34.14 -20.44 -11.66
C GLY A 668 -33.36 -20.10 -12.93
N GLU A 669 -32.10 -19.68 -12.83
CA GLU A 669 -31.29 -19.42 -14.02
C GLU A 669 -30.93 -20.70 -14.77
N THR A 670 -30.83 -20.57 -16.09
CA THR A 670 -30.55 -21.67 -16.99
C THR A 670 -29.43 -21.31 -17.96
N TYR A 671 -28.40 -22.15 -18.03
CA TYR A 671 -27.26 -21.96 -18.93
C TYR A 671 -27.18 -23.08 -19.97
N ASP A 672 -26.93 -22.70 -21.22
CA ASP A 672 -26.45 -23.65 -22.23
C ASP A 672 -25.06 -24.14 -21.86
N ALA A 673 -24.82 -25.45 -22.04
CA ALA A 673 -23.57 -26.07 -21.65
C ALA A 673 -23.00 -27.06 -22.68
N PHE A 674 -21.67 -27.12 -22.75
CA PHE A 674 -20.95 -28.23 -23.37
C PHE A 674 -20.31 -29.11 -22.31
N ILE A 675 -20.46 -30.43 -22.47
CA ILE A 675 -19.85 -31.40 -21.56
C ILE A 675 -18.91 -32.30 -22.35
N ARG A 676 -17.66 -32.44 -21.91
CA ARG A 676 -16.70 -33.41 -22.45
C ARG A 676 -16.43 -34.51 -21.45
N PHE A 677 -16.73 -35.75 -21.83
CA PHE A 677 -16.34 -36.95 -21.08
C PHE A 677 -15.01 -37.50 -21.61
N SER A 678 -14.13 -37.95 -20.71
CA SER A 678 -12.79 -38.41 -21.10
C SER A 678 -12.16 -39.41 -20.13
N ASN A 679 -11.15 -40.12 -20.62
CA ASN A 679 -10.25 -40.94 -19.81
C ASN A 679 -9.07 -40.09 -19.35
N ALA A 680 -8.78 -40.02 -18.05
CA ALA A 680 -7.77 -39.12 -17.46
C ALA A 680 -6.31 -39.57 -17.62
N ALA A 681 -6.05 -40.68 -18.32
CA ALA A 681 -4.70 -41.15 -18.61
C ALA A 681 -3.86 -40.12 -19.39
N THR A 682 -2.54 -40.29 -19.39
CA THR A 682 -1.59 -39.49 -20.19
C THR A 682 -1.53 -39.93 -21.66
N GLN A 683 -2.00 -41.14 -21.97
CA GLN A 683 -1.96 -41.74 -23.30
C GLN A 683 -3.34 -42.24 -23.73
N VAL A 684 -3.55 -42.34 -25.03
CA VAL A 684 -4.76 -42.96 -25.60
C VAL A 684 -4.63 -44.48 -25.45
N GLY A 685 -5.55 -45.08 -24.72
CA GLY A 685 -5.60 -46.54 -24.52
C GLY A 685 -7.03 -47.06 -24.39
N PRO A 686 -7.20 -48.35 -24.07
CA PRO A 686 -8.51 -48.94 -23.77
C PRO A 686 -9.22 -48.20 -22.64
N ASP A 687 -10.55 -48.25 -22.63
CA ASP A 687 -11.35 -47.66 -21.56
C ASP A 687 -11.04 -48.35 -20.22
N SER A 688 -11.01 -49.68 -20.18
CA SER A 688 -10.57 -50.43 -19.00
C SER A 688 -9.21 -51.09 -19.22
N ASN A 689 -8.32 -50.99 -18.24
CA ASN A 689 -7.13 -51.83 -18.16
C ASN A 689 -7.43 -53.06 -17.28
N ARG A 690 -6.59 -54.10 -17.34
CA ARG A 690 -6.69 -55.26 -16.43
C ARG A 690 -5.45 -55.36 -15.56
N ASP A 691 -5.64 -55.72 -14.29
CA ASP A 691 -4.53 -56.07 -13.40
C ASP A 691 -3.94 -57.45 -13.77
N PRO A 692 -2.81 -57.87 -13.16
CA PRO A 692 -2.24 -59.19 -13.40
C PRO A 692 -3.16 -60.37 -13.04
N SER A 693 -4.21 -60.15 -12.23
CA SER A 693 -5.23 -61.15 -11.89
C SER A 693 -6.40 -61.19 -12.88
N GLY A 694 -6.36 -60.36 -13.93
CA GLY A 694 -7.40 -60.25 -14.94
C GLY A 694 -8.58 -59.35 -14.55
N ARG A 695 -8.53 -58.69 -13.40
CA ARG A 695 -9.58 -57.78 -12.92
C ARG A 695 -9.54 -56.46 -13.69
N ALA A 696 -10.68 -56.08 -14.25
CA ALA A 696 -10.85 -54.82 -14.97
C ALA A 696 -10.78 -53.63 -14.00
N GLY A 697 -9.89 -52.67 -14.27
CA GLY A 697 -9.71 -51.45 -13.50
C GLY A 697 -10.65 -50.34 -13.94
N HIS A 698 -11.24 -49.62 -12.98
CA HIS A 698 -12.11 -48.48 -13.26
C HIS A 698 -11.39 -47.36 -14.01
N GLY A 699 -10.13 -47.08 -13.64
CA GLY A 699 -9.36 -45.94 -14.15
C GLY A 699 -9.96 -44.58 -13.75
N SER A 700 -9.16 -43.52 -13.92
CA SER A 700 -9.64 -42.15 -13.70
C SER A 700 -10.37 -41.61 -14.94
N ARG A 701 -11.45 -40.87 -14.71
CA ARG A 701 -12.39 -40.32 -15.72
C ARG A 701 -12.60 -38.84 -15.47
N GLY A 702 -12.72 -38.07 -16.54
CA GLY A 702 -13.02 -36.64 -16.48
C GLY A 702 -14.39 -36.29 -17.06
N MET A 703 -15.05 -35.33 -16.43
CA MET A 703 -16.22 -34.60 -16.93
C MET A 703 -15.89 -33.12 -16.86
N ALA A 704 -15.80 -32.45 -18.01
CA ALA A 704 -15.60 -31.01 -18.08
C ALA A 704 -16.88 -30.36 -18.60
N VAL A 705 -17.51 -29.50 -17.79
CA VAL A 705 -18.72 -28.75 -18.14
C VAL A 705 -18.31 -27.31 -18.41
N LYS A 706 -18.75 -26.73 -19.52
CA LYS A 706 -18.58 -25.31 -19.87
C LYS A 706 -19.95 -24.68 -19.98
N LEU A 707 -20.26 -23.74 -19.10
CA LEU A 707 -21.46 -22.90 -19.16
C LEU A 707 -21.20 -21.69 -20.07
N LEU A 708 -22.21 -21.29 -20.82
CA LEU A 708 -22.16 -20.15 -21.74
C LEU A 708 -23.01 -18.99 -21.22
N GLY A 709 -22.68 -17.77 -21.64
CA GLY A 709 -23.46 -16.57 -21.30
C GLY A 709 -23.36 -16.21 -19.81
N VAL A 710 -22.24 -16.54 -19.17
CA VAL A 710 -22.04 -16.29 -17.74
C VAL A 710 -21.64 -14.83 -17.51
N GLU A 711 -22.50 -14.08 -16.84
CA GLU A 711 -22.23 -12.70 -16.43
C GLU A 711 -21.35 -12.64 -15.18
N GLY A 712 -20.45 -11.66 -15.12
CA GLY A 712 -19.55 -11.41 -13.98
C GLY A 712 -18.12 -11.05 -14.40
N GLU A 713 -17.27 -10.70 -13.43
CA GLU A 713 -15.86 -10.39 -13.67
C GLU A 713 -15.10 -11.68 -13.99
N SER A 714 -14.59 -11.79 -15.22
CA SER A 714 -13.91 -13.00 -15.70
C SER A 714 -12.46 -13.10 -15.20
N LEU A 715 -12.08 -14.28 -14.72
CA LEU A 715 -10.73 -14.61 -14.22
C LEU A 715 -9.68 -14.75 -15.35
N LEU A 716 -10.14 -15.12 -16.54
CA LEU A 716 -9.35 -15.23 -17.76
C LEU A 716 -10.21 -14.75 -18.93
N PRO A 717 -10.24 -13.43 -19.22
CA PRO A 717 -11.05 -12.86 -20.30
C PRO A 717 -10.41 -13.11 -21.68
N LEU A 718 -10.07 -14.37 -21.98
CA LEU A 718 -9.53 -14.75 -23.27
C LEU A 718 -10.58 -14.48 -24.35
N HIS A 719 -10.31 -13.51 -25.21
CA HIS A 719 -11.15 -13.13 -26.35
C HIS A 719 -12.58 -12.68 -25.99
N GLY A 720 -12.80 -12.20 -24.76
CA GLY A 720 -14.11 -11.69 -24.32
C GLY A 720 -15.17 -12.76 -24.08
N ALA A 721 -14.78 -14.05 -24.03
CA ALA A 721 -15.72 -15.13 -23.79
C ALA A 721 -16.28 -15.10 -22.35
N LEU A 722 -17.62 -15.13 -22.24
CA LEU A 722 -18.36 -15.16 -20.98
C LEU A 722 -18.76 -16.60 -20.63
N THR A 723 -17.86 -17.33 -19.96
CA THR A 723 -18.04 -18.77 -19.66
C THR A 723 -17.61 -19.13 -18.24
N GLN A 724 -18.21 -20.21 -17.69
CA GLN A 724 -17.80 -20.85 -16.44
C GLN A 724 -17.55 -22.33 -16.68
N ASP A 725 -16.33 -22.78 -16.41
CA ASP A 725 -15.91 -24.17 -16.60
C ASP A 725 -15.84 -24.90 -15.24
N PHE A 726 -16.58 -26.00 -15.11
CA PHE A 726 -16.48 -26.95 -14.00
C PHE A 726 -15.78 -28.22 -14.47
N LEU A 727 -14.51 -28.38 -14.09
CA LEU A 727 -13.70 -29.54 -14.46
C LEU A 727 -13.65 -30.52 -13.29
N MET A 728 -14.16 -31.73 -13.55
CA MET A 728 -14.33 -32.76 -12.54
C MET A 728 -13.66 -34.06 -12.94
N VAL A 729 -13.30 -34.84 -11.93
CA VAL A 729 -12.82 -36.22 -12.07
C VAL A 729 -13.70 -37.16 -11.25
N ASN A 730 -13.70 -38.46 -11.54
CA ASN A 730 -14.49 -39.44 -10.79
C ASN A 730 -13.89 -39.79 -9.41
N GLN A 731 -13.03 -38.94 -8.84
CA GLN A 731 -12.42 -39.14 -7.54
C GLN A 731 -12.68 -37.91 -6.66
N PRO A 732 -13.05 -38.07 -5.39
CA PRO A 732 -13.42 -36.95 -4.52
C PRO A 732 -12.26 -36.03 -4.15
N ALA A 733 -11.01 -36.46 -4.36
CA ALA A 733 -9.81 -35.70 -4.10
C ALA A 733 -8.72 -36.01 -5.14
N PHE A 734 -7.74 -35.12 -5.30
CA PHE A 734 -6.59 -35.35 -6.17
C PHE A 734 -5.58 -36.29 -5.51
N ALA A 735 -4.88 -37.08 -6.33
CA ALA A 735 -3.87 -38.01 -5.85
C ALA A 735 -2.66 -37.29 -5.21
N PHE A 736 -2.33 -36.08 -5.68
CA PHE A 736 -1.23 -35.27 -5.16
C PHE A 736 -1.80 -34.09 -4.39
N ALA A 737 -1.24 -33.84 -3.21
CA ALA A 737 -1.72 -32.80 -2.32
C ALA A 737 -1.25 -31.40 -2.73
N THR A 738 0.03 -31.26 -3.08
CA THR A 738 0.70 -29.98 -3.33
C THR A 738 1.40 -29.98 -4.69
N VAL A 739 1.86 -28.81 -5.16
CA VAL A 739 2.68 -28.69 -6.38
C VAL A 739 3.99 -29.46 -6.24
N HIS A 740 4.65 -29.36 -5.08
CA HIS A 740 5.90 -30.07 -4.79
C HIS A 740 5.74 -31.59 -4.96
N ASP A 741 4.69 -32.17 -4.36
CA ASP A 741 4.41 -33.61 -4.46
C ASP A 741 4.28 -34.07 -5.91
N TYR A 742 3.59 -33.25 -6.71
CA TYR A 742 3.33 -33.54 -8.12
C TYR A 742 4.56 -33.33 -9.00
N GLU A 743 5.32 -32.26 -8.78
CA GLU A 743 6.58 -32.00 -9.47
C GLU A 743 7.59 -33.13 -9.21
N LEU A 744 7.79 -33.50 -7.94
CA LEU A 744 8.72 -34.56 -7.57
C LEU A 744 8.33 -35.90 -8.22
N PHE A 745 7.02 -36.20 -8.31
CA PHE A 745 6.55 -37.39 -9.02
C PHE A 745 6.87 -37.34 -10.52
N ASN A 746 6.80 -36.16 -11.13
CA ASN A 746 7.12 -35.97 -12.54
C ASN A 746 8.62 -36.02 -12.82
N GLN A 747 9.47 -35.63 -11.87
CA GLN A 747 10.93 -35.75 -11.94
C GLN A 747 11.43 -37.19 -11.69
N THR A 748 10.67 -38.00 -10.94
CA THR A 748 11.05 -39.38 -10.64
C THR A 748 11.00 -40.27 -11.89
N GLU A 749 12.12 -40.91 -12.24
CA GLU A 749 12.23 -41.82 -13.38
C GLU A 749 11.57 -43.19 -13.13
N GLY A 750 11.32 -43.94 -14.21
CA GLY A 750 10.70 -45.27 -14.19
C GLY A 750 9.19 -45.28 -14.43
N ASP A 751 8.57 -46.45 -14.24
CA ASP A 751 7.13 -46.67 -14.36
C ASP A 751 6.59 -47.56 -13.23
N GLY A 752 5.25 -47.65 -13.14
CA GLY A 752 4.56 -48.55 -12.21
C GLY A 752 4.93 -48.40 -10.73
N LEU A 753 4.94 -49.54 -10.03
CA LEU A 753 5.25 -49.62 -8.60
C LEU A 753 6.71 -49.19 -8.27
N PRO A 754 7.76 -49.53 -9.07
CA PRO A 754 9.12 -49.07 -8.81
C PRO A 754 9.25 -47.53 -8.79
N LYS A 755 8.67 -46.83 -9.77
CA LYS A 755 8.64 -45.36 -9.77
C LYS A 755 7.96 -44.82 -8.50
N PHE A 756 6.85 -45.42 -8.11
CA PHE A 756 6.11 -45.00 -6.93
C PHE A 756 6.93 -45.16 -5.64
N LEU A 757 7.62 -46.29 -5.47
CA LEU A 757 8.49 -46.53 -4.32
C LEU A 757 9.65 -45.53 -4.27
N ALA A 758 10.26 -45.23 -5.41
CA ALA A 758 11.31 -44.22 -5.52
C ALA A 758 10.80 -42.81 -5.16
N TRP A 759 9.63 -42.43 -5.68
CA TRP A 759 8.99 -41.17 -5.36
C TRP A 759 8.63 -41.06 -3.88
N LYS A 760 8.08 -42.13 -3.28
CA LYS A 760 7.77 -42.18 -1.85
C LYS A 760 9.05 -41.98 -1.01
N ALA A 761 10.14 -42.64 -1.36
CA ALA A 761 11.42 -42.46 -0.67
C ALA A 761 11.94 -41.02 -0.81
N ALA A 762 11.82 -40.41 -2.00
CA ALA A 762 12.20 -39.01 -2.22
C ALA A 762 11.31 -38.03 -1.44
N MET A 763 10.00 -38.30 -1.36
CA MET A 763 9.05 -37.55 -0.53
C MET A 763 9.44 -37.59 0.95
N GLU A 764 9.73 -38.79 1.47
CA GLU A 764 10.16 -38.98 2.87
C GLU A 764 11.51 -38.29 3.15
N ALA A 765 12.42 -38.25 2.17
CA ALA A 765 13.71 -37.58 2.26
C ALA A 765 13.65 -36.04 2.10
N SER A 766 12.59 -35.51 1.47
CA SER A 766 12.47 -34.07 1.17
C SER A 766 12.33 -33.17 2.41
N GLY A 767 12.01 -33.74 3.57
CA GLY A 767 11.72 -32.98 4.79
C GLY A 767 10.40 -32.18 4.74
N SER A 768 9.59 -32.36 3.70
CA SER A 768 8.30 -31.67 3.57
C SER A 768 7.33 -32.06 4.71
N PRO A 769 6.69 -31.10 5.39
CA PRO A 769 5.81 -31.39 6.53
C PRO A 769 4.70 -32.38 6.17
N GLY A 770 4.60 -33.54 6.81
CA GLY A 770 3.54 -34.52 6.54
C GLY A 770 3.73 -35.39 5.29
N ALA A 771 4.93 -35.39 4.66
CA ALA A 771 5.19 -36.11 3.40
C ALA A 771 4.80 -37.60 3.43
N ALA A 772 5.05 -38.30 4.54
CA ALA A 772 4.69 -39.72 4.68
C ALA A 772 3.18 -39.95 4.67
N GLN A 773 2.40 -39.10 5.37
CA GLN A 773 0.93 -39.17 5.34
C GLN A 773 0.40 -38.86 3.94
N ARG A 774 0.96 -37.85 3.26
CA ARG A 774 0.54 -37.49 1.90
C ARG A 774 0.84 -38.59 0.89
N ALA A 775 2.02 -39.21 0.95
CA ALA A 775 2.36 -40.34 0.09
C ALA A 775 1.44 -41.55 0.32
N LEU A 776 1.06 -41.83 1.57
CA LEU A 776 0.07 -42.88 1.88
C LEU A 776 -1.32 -42.52 1.32
N ARG A 777 -1.73 -41.25 1.41
CA ARG A 777 -3.01 -40.78 0.85
C ARG A 777 -3.03 -40.92 -0.67
N THR A 778 -1.93 -40.59 -1.35
CA THR A 778 -1.76 -40.82 -2.79
C THR A 778 -1.96 -42.29 -3.14
N LEU A 779 -1.36 -43.23 -2.40
CA LEU A 779 -1.54 -44.67 -2.59
C LEU A 779 -3.00 -45.09 -2.48
N GLN A 780 -3.70 -44.60 -1.45
CA GLN A 780 -5.11 -44.91 -1.23
C GLN A 780 -5.96 -44.44 -2.42
N ILE A 781 -5.79 -43.18 -2.85
CA ILE A 781 -6.57 -42.61 -3.96
C ILE A 781 -6.27 -43.33 -5.28
N VAL A 782 -4.99 -43.61 -5.58
CA VAL A 782 -4.61 -44.34 -6.81
C VAL A 782 -5.13 -45.78 -6.77
N GLY A 783 -5.06 -46.45 -5.62
CA GLY A 783 -5.51 -47.83 -5.44
C GLY A 783 -7.00 -48.02 -5.72
N ARG A 784 -7.86 -47.02 -5.43
CA ARG A 784 -9.30 -47.07 -5.71
C ARG A 784 -9.62 -47.31 -7.18
N VAL A 785 -8.79 -46.84 -8.11
CA VAL A 785 -9.08 -46.84 -9.55
C VAL A 785 -8.22 -47.78 -10.40
N THR A 786 -7.03 -48.18 -9.94
CA THR A 786 -6.09 -48.98 -10.77
C THR A 786 -6.24 -50.49 -10.64
N ALA A 787 -7.20 -50.99 -9.84
CA ALA A 787 -7.35 -52.41 -9.50
C ALA A 787 -6.11 -53.05 -8.85
N SER A 788 -5.14 -52.24 -8.40
CA SER A 788 -3.93 -52.73 -7.77
C SER A 788 -4.18 -52.93 -6.27
N ALA A 789 -4.05 -54.16 -5.78
CA ALA A 789 -4.14 -54.46 -4.35
C ALA A 789 -2.93 -53.82 -3.63
N VAL A 790 -3.16 -52.67 -2.98
CA VAL A 790 -2.25 -52.15 -1.96
C VAL A 790 -2.64 -52.84 -0.65
N ASP A 791 -1.70 -53.53 -0.01
CA ASP A 791 -1.96 -54.33 1.19
C ASP A 791 -2.70 -53.53 2.27
N GLY A 792 -3.92 -53.96 2.62
CA GLY A 792 -4.65 -53.48 3.80
C GLY A 792 -6.15 -53.22 3.60
N ASP A 793 -6.60 -52.83 2.40
CA ASP A 793 -8.01 -52.46 2.20
C ASP A 793 -8.61 -53.09 0.93
N LYS A 794 -9.13 -54.31 1.07
CA LYS A 794 -9.80 -55.05 -0.01
C LYS A 794 -11.17 -54.46 -0.39
N GLY A 795 -11.64 -53.39 0.28
CA GLY A 795 -12.97 -52.79 0.08
C GLY A 795 -13.01 -51.50 -0.75
N ALA A 796 -11.87 -50.90 -1.09
CA ALA A 796 -11.82 -49.56 -1.69
C ALA A 796 -11.84 -49.50 -3.24
N PHE A 797 -11.85 -50.65 -3.93
CA PHE A 797 -11.81 -50.67 -5.40
C PHE A 797 -13.17 -50.33 -6.02
N GLU A 798 -13.19 -49.31 -6.88
CA GLU A 798 -14.40 -48.90 -7.61
C GLU A 798 -14.61 -49.80 -8.84
N GLN A 799 -15.83 -50.29 -9.07
CA GLN A 799 -16.13 -51.14 -10.23
C GLN A 799 -16.30 -50.30 -11.50
N PRO A 800 -15.75 -50.71 -12.66
CA PRO A 800 -15.90 -49.95 -13.90
C PRO A 800 -17.38 -49.62 -14.21
N PRO A 801 -17.68 -48.38 -14.64
CA PRO A 801 -19.05 -47.95 -14.92
C PRO A 801 -19.49 -48.48 -16.29
N ALA A 802 -20.79 -48.68 -16.54
CA ALA A 802 -21.28 -49.10 -17.86
C ALA A 802 -21.15 -47.97 -18.91
N SER A 803 -21.44 -46.74 -18.52
CA SER A 803 -21.34 -45.53 -19.33
C SER A 803 -20.62 -44.41 -18.56
N PRO A 804 -20.01 -43.41 -19.23
CA PRO A 804 -19.50 -42.22 -18.57
C PRO A 804 -20.53 -41.55 -17.67
N VAL A 805 -21.81 -41.58 -18.07
CA VAL A 805 -22.87 -40.93 -17.32
C VAL A 805 -23.32 -41.66 -16.05
N ASP A 806 -22.76 -42.83 -15.76
CA ASP A 806 -23.04 -43.57 -14.53
C ASP A 806 -22.07 -43.22 -13.38
N ASN A 807 -21.02 -42.43 -13.67
CA ASN A 807 -20.05 -41.99 -12.68
C ASN A 807 -20.54 -40.78 -11.88
N THR A 808 -20.17 -40.74 -10.61
CA THR A 808 -20.14 -39.47 -9.87
C THR A 808 -18.83 -38.75 -10.18
N TYR A 809 -18.91 -37.44 -10.45
CA TYR A 809 -17.77 -36.59 -10.74
C TYR A 809 -17.63 -35.50 -9.67
N HIS A 810 -16.39 -35.16 -9.31
CA HIS A 810 -16.04 -34.20 -8.26
C HIS A 810 -15.03 -33.18 -8.79
N GLY A 811 -15.17 -31.92 -8.39
CA GLY A 811 -14.17 -30.87 -8.66
C GLY A 811 -12.83 -31.13 -7.95
N ALA A 812 -12.87 -31.93 -6.87
CA ALA A 812 -11.76 -32.39 -6.01
C ALA A 812 -10.97 -31.28 -5.29
N ALA A 813 -10.47 -30.28 -6.03
CA ALA A 813 -9.83 -29.10 -5.49
C ALA A 813 -10.86 -28.06 -5.00
N VAL A 814 -10.37 -27.08 -4.24
CA VAL A 814 -11.20 -26.03 -3.62
C VAL A 814 -11.36 -24.84 -4.55
N PHE A 815 -12.53 -24.22 -4.52
CA PHE A 815 -12.87 -23.01 -5.24
C PHE A 815 -13.47 -22.01 -4.26
N GLN A 816 -13.37 -20.72 -4.56
CA GLN A 816 -14.09 -19.69 -3.85
C GLN A 816 -15.60 -19.88 -4.04
N PHE A 817 -16.38 -19.46 -3.04
CA PHE A 817 -17.84 -19.47 -3.09
C PHE A 817 -18.39 -18.12 -2.62
N GLY A 818 -18.09 -17.09 -3.42
CA GLY A 818 -18.30 -15.71 -3.05
C GLY A 818 -17.31 -15.29 -1.97
N ASP A 819 -17.62 -14.21 -1.26
CA ASP A 819 -16.69 -13.65 -0.28
C ASP A 819 -16.63 -14.48 1.03
N GLY A 820 -15.42 -14.64 1.57
CA GLY A 820 -15.15 -15.32 2.85
C GLY A 820 -15.53 -16.80 2.92
N ARG A 821 -15.83 -17.44 1.79
CA ARG A 821 -16.30 -18.84 1.74
C ARG A 821 -15.67 -19.61 0.59
N VAL A 822 -15.59 -20.91 0.77
CA VAL A 822 -15.05 -21.84 -0.21
C VAL A 822 -16.03 -22.95 -0.50
N MET A 823 -15.90 -23.56 -1.68
CA MET A 823 -16.65 -24.74 -2.06
C MET A 823 -15.78 -25.86 -2.64
N LYS A 824 -16.31 -27.08 -2.53
CA LYS A 824 -16.07 -28.20 -3.44
C LYS A 824 -17.39 -28.56 -4.11
N TYR A 825 -17.34 -28.94 -5.38
CA TYR A 825 -18.55 -29.30 -6.14
C TYR A 825 -18.52 -30.74 -6.65
N ARG A 826 -19.71 -31.28 -6.93
CA ARG A 826 -19.94 -32.65 -7.39
C ARG A 826 -21.12 -32.70 -8.36
N ALA A 827 -20.98 -33.49 -9.43
CA ALA A 827 -22.08 -33.93 -10.27
C ALA A 827 -22.34 -35.42 -10.02
N ARG A 828 -23.54 -35.75 -9.52
CA ARG A 828 -23.95 -37.13 -9.21
C ARG A 828 -25.12 -37.52 -10.12
N PRO A 829 -25.06 -38.66 -10.83
CA PRO A 829 -26.15 -39.06 -11.71
C PRO A 829 -27.40 -39.37 -10.89
N VAL A 830 -28.54 -38.89 -11.35
CA VAL A 830 -29.85 -39.16 -10.71
C VAL A 830 -30.23 -40.63 -10.90
N ASN A 831 -30.00 -41.16 -12.10
CA ASN A 831 -30.25 -42.57 -12.44
C ASN A 831 -28.99 -43.20 -13.03
N ARG A 832 -28.59 -44.38 -12.52
CA ARG A 832 -27.47 -45.17 -13.04
C ARG A 832 -27.98 -46.37 -13.82
N SER A 833 -27.26 -46.75 -14.87
CA SER A 833 -27.51 -48.02 -15.56
C SER A 833 -27.25 -49.21 -14.63
N MET A 834 -28.11 -50.23 -14.73
CA MET A 834 -27.91 -51.54 -14.09
C MET A 834 -27.25 -52.55 -15.05
N GLU A 835 -26.97 -52.16 -16.30
CA GLU A 835 -26.26 -53.01 -17.26
C GLU A 835 -24.80 -53.23 -16.82
N ALA A 836 -24.29 -54.44 -17.01
CA ALA A 836 -22.89 -54.73 -16.75
C ALA A 836 -21.98 -54.04 -17.80
N PRO A 837 -20.80 -53.51 -17.40
CA PRO A 837 -19.88 -52.85 -18.34
C PRO A 837 -19.28 -53.86 -19.32
N ASN A 838 -19.27 -53.53 -20.62
CA ASN A 838 -18.61 -54.33 -21.65
C ASN A 838 -17.09 -54.03 -21.71
N VAL A 839 -16.36 -54.37 -20.65
CA VAL A 839 -14.94 -54.03 -20.50
C VAL A 839 -14.00 -54.66 -21.54
N ASP A 840 -14.50 -55.57 -22.38
CA ASP A 840 -13.75 -56.19 -23.47
C ASP A 840 -13.72 -55.33 -24.75
N ASP A 841 -14.69 -54.43 -24.93
CA ASP A 841 -14.61 -53.40 -25.97
C ASP A 841 -13.67 -52.27 -25.50
N PRO A 842 -12.54 -52.00 -26.20
CA PRO A 842 -11.61 -50.96 -25.79
C PRO A 842 -12.21 -49.53 -25.80
N ASN A 843 -13.39 -49.32 -26.39
CA ASN A 843 -14.11 -48.05 -26.45
C ASN A 843 -15.54 -48.12 -25.88
N TYR A 844 -15.83 -49.11 -25.04
CA TYR A 844 -17.18 -49.39 -24.56
C TYR A 844 -17.90 -48.20 -23.92
N LEU A 845 -17.16 -47.26 -23.31
CA LEU A 845 -17.76 -46.07 -22.69
C LEU A 845 -18.35 -45.13 -23.74
N ARG A 846 -17.66 -44.95 -24.88
CA ARG A 846 -18.17 -44.17 -26.02
C ARG A 846 -19.34 -44.90 -26.68
N THR A 847 -19.18 -46.20 -26.96
CA THR A 847 -20.20 -47.04 -27.59
C THR A 847 -21.51 -47.00 -26.80
N THR A 848 -21.43 -47.15 -25.48
CA THR A 848 -22.61 -47.13 -24.59
C THR A 848 -23.21 -45.73 -24.48
N LEU A 849 -22.38 -44.67 -24.42
CA LEU A 849 -22.88 -43.29 -24.39
C LEU A 849 -23.67 -42.93 -25.66
N ILE A 850 -23.18 -43.33 -26.84
CA ILE A 850 -23.89 -43.15 -28.12
C ILE A 850 -25.25 -43.84 -28.08
N LYS A 851 -25.27 -45.12 -27.67
CA LYS A 851 -26.51 -45.91 -27.59
C LYS A 851 -27.55 -45.27 -26.68
N ARG A 852 -27.13 -44.78 -25.50
CA ARG A 852 -28.04 -44.17 -24.52
C ARG A 852 -28.59 -42.84 -25.00
N LEU A 853 -27.71 -41.91 -25.39
CA LEU A 853 -28.13 -40.56 -25.79
C LEU A 853 -28.87 -40.51 -27.14
N ALA A 854 -28.90 -41.60 -27.91
CA ALA A 854 -29.76 -41.68 -29.09
C ALA A 854 -31.26 -41.57 -28.76
N SER A 855 -31.69 -41.90 -27.53
CA SER A 855 -33.11 -41.88 -27.15
C SER A 855 -33.39 -41.54 -25.69
N GLU A 856 -32.40 -41.58 -24.80
CA GLU A 856 -32.56 -41.31 -23.37
C GLU A 856 -32.12 -39.89 -23.01
N SER A 857 -32.80 -39.28 -22.03
CA SER A 857 -32.30 -38.10 -21.32
C SER A 857 -31.56 -38.55 -20.06
N VAL A 858 -30.45 -37.88 -19.75
CA VAL A 858 -29.64 -38.14 -18.56
C VAL A 858 -29.63 -36.89 -17.68
N GLU A 859 -29.76 -37.09 -16.37
CA GLU A 859 -29.76 -36.01 -15.39
C GLU A 859 -28.69 -36.23 -14.31
N PHE A 860 -28.00 -35.16 -13.95
CA PHE A 860 -27.12 -35.10 -12.78
C PHE A 860 -27.62 -34.07 -11.77
N GLU A 861 -27.57 -34.44 -10.50
CA GLU A 861 -27.57 -33.49 -9.39
C GLU A 861 -26.20 -32.81 -9.32
N PHE A 862 -26.18 -31.48 -9.43
CA PHE A 862 -24.99 -30.68 -9.17
C PHE A 862 -25.09 -30.05 -7.78
N ALA A 863 -24.13 -30.39 -6.92
CA ALA A 863 -24.16 -30.05 -5.51
C ALA A 863 -22.81 -29.49 -5.04
N VAL A 864 -22.83 -28.68 -3.98
CA VAL A 864 -21.64 -28.07 -3.37
C VAL A 864 -21.52 -28.40 -1.89
N GLN A 865 -20.30 -28.59 -1.40
CA GLN A 865 -19.94 -28.45 0.01
C GLN A 865 -19.44 -27.03 0.18
N VAL A 866 -19.87 -26.33 1.23
CA VAL A 866 -19.44 -24.94 1.51
C VAL A 866 -18.93 -24.83 2.93
N ARG A 867 -17.79 -24.18 3.09
CA ARG A 867 -17.23 -23.79 4.40
C ARG A 867 -16.94 -22.29 4.42
N THR A 868 -17.07 -21.68 5.58
CA THR A 868 -16.63 -20.30 5.84
C THR A 868 -15.15 -20.27 6.21
N ALA A 869 -14.48 -19.15 5.97
CA ALA A 869 -13.04 -19.00 6.19
C ALA A 869 -12.60 -19.33 7.63
N ASP A 870 -13.42 -18.99 8.64
CA ASP A 870 -13.22 -19.33 10.05
C ASP A 870 -13.30 -20.84 10.36
N GLN A 871 -13.84 -21.64 9.45
CA GLN A 871 -13.92 -23.10 9.55
C GLN A 871 -12.75 -23.82 8.87
N LEU A 872 -11.86 -23.09 8.19
CA LEU A 872 -10.79 -23.66 7.39
C LEU A 872 -9.46 -23.69 8.14
N ASP A 873 -8.79 -24.83 8.05
CA ASP A 873 -7.33 -24.84 8.14
C ASP A 873 -6.78 -24.72 6.71
N ILE A 874 -6.30 -23.53 6.32
CA ILE A 874 -5.88 -23.23 4.94
C ILE A 874 -4.84 -24.24 4.43
N ALA A 875 -3.90 -24.65 5.28
CA ALA A 875 -2.83 -25.56 4.88
C ALA A 875 -3.35 -26.98 4.55
N THR A 876 -4.38 -27.43 5.25
CA THR A 876 -4.94 -28.79 5.09
C THR A 876 -6.20 -28.85 4.24
N ASP A 877 -7.04 -27.82 4.27
CA ASP A 877 -8.32 -27.79 3.55
C ASP A 877 -8.18 -27.20 2.15
N VAL A 878 -7.27 -26.24 1.94
CA VAL A 878 -7.11 -25.55 0.65
C VAL A 878 -5.80 -25.91 -0.06
N GLU A 879 -4.66 -25.80 0.61
CA GLU A 879 -3.35 -26.06 0.00
C GLU A 879 -3.05 -27.57 -0.17
N ASN A 880 -3.85 -28.44 0.44
CA ASN A 880 -3.79 -29.89 0.27
C ASN A 880 -5.01 -30.42 -0.52
N ALA A 881 -4.82 -30.62 -1.82
CA ALA A 881 -5.86 -31.11 -2.72
C ALA A 881 -6.25 -32.60 -2.55
N SER A 882 -5.56 -33.33 -1.66
CA SER A 882 -5.85 -34.74 -1.34
C SER A 882 -6.82 -34.92 -0.16
N THR A 883 -7.15 -33.82 0.51
CA THR A 883 -8.11 -33.78 1.62
C THR A 883 -9.53 -33.95 1.11
N GLU A 884 -10.29 -34.88 1.69
CA GLU A 884 -11.75 -35.00 1.49
C GLU A 884 -12.46 -34.26 2.62
N TRP A 885 -13.60 -33.61 2.33
CA TRP A 885 -14.42 -32.95 3.34
C TRP A 885 -15.61 -33.82 3.71
N ASP A 886 -15.89 -33.89 5.00
CA ASP A 886 -16.98 -34.71 5.55
C ASP A 886 -18.34 -33.99 5.50
N ASP A 887 -18.35 -32.71 5.13
CA ASP A 887 -19.55 -31.88 5.04
C ASP A 887 -20.56 -32.43 4.02
N PRO A 888 -21.87 -32.25 4.23
CA PRO A 888 -22.86 -32.70 3.27
C PRO A 888 -22.80 -31.87 1.98
N PHE A 889 -22.90 -32.54 0.83
CA PHE A 889 -23.16 -31.88 -0.44
C PHE A 889 -24.61 -31.39 -0.50
N VAL A 890 -24.78 -30.10 -0.75
CA VAL A 890 -26.08 -29.44 -0.92
C VAL A 890 -26.37 -29.24 -2.40
N PRO A 891 -27.47 -29.79 -2.95
CA PRO A 891 -27.87 -29.56 -4.34
C PRO A 891 -28.10 -28.08 -4.62
N VAL A 892 -27.52 -27.58 -5.71
CA VAL A 892 -27.67 -26.18 -6.17
C VAL A 892 -28.19 -26.08 -7.59
N ALA A 893 -27.96 -27.11 -8.41
CA ALA A 893 -28.39 -27.14 -9.81
C ALA A 893 -28.58 -28.57 -10.32
N ARG A 894 -29.12 -28.69 -11.52
CA ARG A 894 -29.26 -29.93 -12.28
C ARG A 894 -28.58 -29.79 -13.63
N ILE A 895 -27.93 -30.84 -14.09
CA ILE A 895 -27.40 -30.91 -15.45
C ILE A 895 -28.23 -31.90 -16.24
N ILE A 896 -28.86 -31.43 -17.32
CA ILE A 896 -29.74 -32.22 -18.17
C ILE A 896 -29.09 -32.40 -19.53
N ILE A 897 -28.81 -33.65 -19.90
CA ILE A 897 -28.30 -34.04 -21.21
C ILE A 897 -29.46 -34.69 -21.96
N GLY A 898 -30.05 -33.95 -22.89
CA GLY A 898 -31.14 -34.46 -23.74
C GLY A 898 -30.65 -35.44 -24.81
N PRO A 899 -31.58 -36.17 -25.47
CA PRO A 899 -31.24 -37.08 -26.55
C PRO A 899 -30.59 -36.33 -27.72
N GLN A 900 -29.48 -36.86 -28.24
CA GLN A 900 -28.69 -36.24 -29.29
C GLN A 900 -27.76 -37.23 -29.99
N GLU A 901 -27.41 -36.92 -31.24
CA GLU A 901 -26.26 -37.50 -31.92
C GLU A 901 -25.03 -36.59 -31.73
N PHE A 902 -23.93 -37.15 -31.21
CA PHE A 902 -22.74 -36.36 -30.83
C PHE A 902 -21.40 -36.89 -31.40
N ASP A 903 -21.40 -38.01 -32.13
CA ASP A 903 -20.17 -38.68 -32.60
C ASP A 903 -19.84 -38.45 -34.08
N SER A 904 -20.40 -37.40 -34.70
CA SER A 904 -20.02 -37.07 -36.09
C SER A 904 -18.55 -36.62 -36.19
N PRO A 905 -17.87 -36.82 -37.33
CA PRO A 905 -16.50 -36.33 -37.54
C PRO A 905 -16.35 -34.83 -37.23
N GLU A 906 -17.34 -34.01 -37.58
CA GLU A 906 -17.35 -32.57 -37.35
C GLU A 906 -17.45 -32.24 -35.86
N GLN A 907 -18.34 -32.91 -35.12
CA GLN A 907 -18.48 -32.73 -33.67
C GLN A 907 -17.22 -33.17 -32.93
N ARG A 908 -16.56 -34.24 -33.37
CA ARG A 908 -15.28 -34.69 -32.79
C ARG A 908 -14.17 -33.66 -33.00
N VAL A 909 -14.12 -33.00 -34.15
CA VAL A 909 -13.19 -31.89 -34.40
C VAL A 909 -13.54 -30.67 -33.53
N LYS A 910 -14.83 -30.32 -33.43
CA LYS A 910 -15.30 -29.20 -32.59
C LYS A 910 -14.98 -29.44 -31.10
N CYS A 911 -15.24 -30.65 -30.61
CA CYS A 911 -14.90 -31.12 -29.27
C CYS A 911 -13.40 -30.96 -28.95
N GLU A 912 -12.53 -31.31 -29.89
CA GLU A 912 -11.10 -31.14 -29.65
C GLU A 912 -10.72 -29.67 -29.47
N ARG A 913 -11.34 -28.78 -30.26
CA ARG A 913 -11.02 -27.34 -30.26
C ARG A 913 -11.44 -26.62 -28.98
N LEU A 914 -12.37 -27.18 -28.20
CA LEU A 914 -12.78 -26.59 -26.94
C LEU A 914 -11.63 -26.59 -25.92
N PHE A 915 -11.44 -25.44 -25.29
CA PHE A 915 -10.54 -25.21 -24.19
C PHE A 915 -11.32 -25.19 -22.86
N PHE A 916 -11.05 -26.20 -22.04
CA PHE A 916 -11.59 -26.31 -20.69
C PHE A 916 -10.47 -25.99 -19.69
N THR A 917 -10.67 -25.03 -18.81
CA THR A 917 -9.76 -24.73 -17.69
C THR A 917 -10.58 -24.28 -16.48
N PRO A 918 -10.24 -24.68 -15.24
CA PRO A 918 -10.98 -24.21 -14.07
C PRO A 918 -10.94 -22.68 -13.91
N TRP A 919 -10.03 -21.99 -14.62
CA TRP A 919 -9.87 -20.55 -14.60
C TRP A 919 -10.71 -19.81 -15.65
N HIS A 920 -11.48 -20.51 -16.48
CA HIS A 920 -12.58 -19.90 -17.21
C HIS A 920 -13.78 -19.81 -16.26
N GLY A 921 -14.01 -18.64 -15.69
CA GLY A 921 -15.06 -18.45 -14.71
C GLY A 921 -15.02 -17.07 -14.11
N ILE A 922 -15.98 -16.80 -13.24
CA ILE A 922 -16.12 -15.52 -12.55
C ILE A 922 -15.35 -15.51 -11.22
N THR A 923 -15.03 -14.32 -10.74
CA THR A 923 -14.30 -14.11 -9.47
C THR A 923 -14.94 -14.80 -8.27
N ASP A 924 -16.27 -14.89 -8.23
CA ASP A 924 -17.01 -15.60 -7.16
C ASP A 924 -16.66 -17.08 -7.04
N HIS A 925 -16.20 -17.71 -8.13
CA HIS A 925 -15.86 -19.13 -8.23
C HIS A 925 -14.37 -19.36 -8.53
N ARG A 926 -13.51 -18.44 -8.09
CA ARG A 926 -12.06 -18.49 -8.28
C ARG A 926 -11.46 -19.82 -7.81
N PRO A 927 -10.68 -20.55 -8.63
CA PRO A 927 -9.96 -21.74 -8.18
C PRO A 927 -8.91 -21.40 -7.10
N LEU A 928 -8.85 -22.18 -6.02
CA LEU A 928 -7.95 -21.98 -4.89
C LEU A 928 -6.99 -23.18 -4.68
N GLY A 929 -5.84 -22.92 -4.07
CA GLY A 929 -4.82 -23.90 -3.70
C GLY A 929 -3.79 -24.19 -4.81
N GLY A 930 -2.61 -24.66 -4.41
CA GLY A 930 -1.46 -24.85 -5.31
C GLY A 930 -1.73 -25.70 -6.56
N ILE A 931 -2.52 -26.77 -6.44
CA ILE A 931 -2.90 -27.60 -7.60
C ILE A 931 -3.71 -26.82 -8.63
N ASN A 932 -4.64 -25.95 -8.21
CA ASN A 932 -5.38 -25.11 -9.15
C ASN A 932 -4.50 -24.03 -9.80
N ARG A 933 -3.56 -23.45 -9.06
CA ARG A 933 -2.55 -22.53 -9.61
C ARG A 933 -1.68 -23.21 -10.66
N ALA A 934 -1.18 -24.42 -10.37
CA ALA A 934 -0.45 -25.23 -11.34
C ALA A 934 -1.30 -25.57 -12.59
N ARG A 935 -2.58 -25.91 -12.41
CA ARG A 935 -3.51 -26.15 -13.52
C ARG A 935 -3.64 -24.93 -14.43
N LYS A 936 -3.62 -23.70 -13.91
CA LYS A 936 -3.65 -22.48 -14.74
C LYS A 936 -2.54 -22.50 -15.79
N ALA A 937 -1.30 -22.62 -15.33
CA ALA A 937 -0.11 -22.54 -16.16
C ALA A 937 -0.01 -23.72 -17.14
N VAL A 938 -0.22 -24.94 -16.63
CA VAL A 938 -0.16 -26.17 -17.44
C VAL A 938 -1.21 -26.17 -18.56
N TYR A 939 -2.44 -25.75 -18.26
CA TYR A 939 -3.53 -25.77 -19.24
C TYR A 939 -3.32 -24.73 -20.34
N LEU A 940 -2.87 -23.52 -19.99
CA LEU A 940 -2.52 -22.49 -20.96
C LEU A 940 -1.39 -22.97 -21.88
N LYS A 941 -0.33 -23.57 -21.31
CA LYS A 941 0.76 -24.13 -22.13
C LYS A 941 0.30 -25.29 -23.01
N SER A 942 -0.58 -26.16 -22.51
CA SER A 942 -1.12 -27.26 -23.30
C SER A 942 -1.97 -26.79 -24.49
N VAL A 943 -2.70 -25.69 -24.36
CA VAL A 943 -3.41 -25.08 -25.51
C VAL A 943 -2.44 -24.52 -26.53
N GLU A 944 -1.42 -23.78 -26.08
CA GLU A 944 -0.38 -23.21 -26.93
C GLU A 944 0.29 -24.29 -27.78
N LEU A 945 0.74 -25.39 -27.16
CA LEU A 945 1.43 -26.49 -27.85
C LEU A 945 0.55 -27.25 -28.85
N ARG A 946 -0.77 -27.25 -28.64
CA ARG A 946 -1.73 -27.92 -29.54
C ARG A 946 -2.09 -27.06 -30.76
N SER A 947 -1.62 -25.81 -30.82
CA SER A 947 -1.86 -24.88 -31.94
C SER A 947 -3.34 -24.79 -32.34
N LEU A 948 -4.25 -24.83 -31.36
CA LEU A 948 -5.68 -24.75 -31.63
C LEU A 948 -6.03 -23.36 -32.18
N PRO A 949 -6.91 -23.26 -33.19
CA PRO A 949 -7.49 -21.97 -33.54
C PRO A 949 -8.18 -21.37 -32.32
N LYS A 950 -8.15 -20.03 -32.22
CA LYS A 950 -8.83 -19.28 -31.14
C LYS A 950 -10.25 -19.82 -30.99
N GLU A 951 -10.70 -20.03 -29.75
CA GLU A 951 -12.11 -20.34 -29.49
C GLU A 951 -12.94 -19.29 -30.24
N PRO A 952 -14.00 -19.71 -30.95
CA PRO A 952 -14.92 -18.74 -31.53
C PRO A 952 -15.33 -17.78 -30.42
N SER A 953 -15.02 -16.49 -30.59
CA SER A 953 -15.41 -15.41 -29.65
C SER A 953 -16.93 -15.26 -29.50
N GLY A 954 -17.68 -16.10 -30.20
CA GLY A 954 -19.01 -16.56 -29.87
C GLY A 954 -19.17 -17.92 -30.54
N LEU A 955 -19.81 -18.85 -29.83
CA LEU A 955 -20.77 -19.69 -30.55
C LEU A 955 -21.84 -18.81 -31.16
#